data_AF-A0A419ER10-F1
#
_entry.id   AF-A0A419ER10-F1
#
_cell.length_a   1.000
_cell.length_b   1.000
_cell.length_c   1.000
_cell.angle_alpha   90.00
_cell.angle_beta   90.00
_cell.angle_gamma   90.00
#
_symmetry.space_group_name_H-M   'P 1'
#
loop_
_entity.id
_entity.type
_entity.pdbx_description
1 polymer ?
#
loop_
_entity_poly.entity_id
_entity_poly.type
_entity_poly.pdbx_seq_one_letter_code
_entity_poly.pdbx_strand_id
1 'polypeptide(L)'
;MIKSLESVLRLFMRKLFINICLLVTVTFGQQINISKIESMPNIPSPYLMRNWKNVALGYDSLIFDLNRTGQYLPLINLNENTVNYTNHNSFRLHSYVGTNSPNGSEAINLLPALVGASLCGVDKSNQFGYNWVLMSEEYFNKKNGELVYLNSPSSSSGDDWWYETMPNVFFYQLYDLYPNTGDFKFQFTSVAERWLAAVNKMGAKETPWYNPEMNYRAWNLVEMEPLDSDVREPEAAGAIAWILYNAFLETGNDKFRIGAEHSLEFLNSLSYNPSYEIQLPYGAYIAARMNAELGTNYNIEKIINWCFSNYQNRNWGTITGTWGGNDVDGLIGEVNGSNDYAFLMNTFEQVGALAPLVKYDDRFARAIGKWVLNAANASRLFYQKYLPDYKQDSEEWAKLYDPDSYIAHEALRQTQYAASPYATGDAIDGGWAATNLSLYTSSHVGILGGIIDTTNVEKILRLDVNKTDFFSNDSYQAFLYFNPHETEKLVEIEVGDTQKNIYDAVSNRFILTNQTGKVQIPIPANEAVLVVITPAAGIVTYNNNKTLIDGIVVDYNSGKTIANHPPRIKSVSPEKDTVTLGESIKIYFNAEDIDGDSLSYAWPTVTGGVLTGTGNVVTWTAPQSKGNYIIYCYVFDEQYNISADTVCINVTERINNSPSINKIKASPRKLDLNGETQLICYASDADGDKLNYYWMADSGTLTYNDSVATWTAPDFSGNFYIRCKVTDGFGGEDEDSIAVEVRDFSVAQTGNLIMYLPFNGNTADESGNNNNGTNHGATSSTDYFGNLNRAYSFNGTDQYISVTNNTSLNFQNGISVCFWMKIAQFYDREAYPISHGNWENRWKISITNKKLRWTVKTNSGVKDLDSETELLLNKFYYVTCLYNGADYELYLNGELDAFTSLSGSINQTTYDLTIGQVLPNNKNYNFKGLLDEIRLYDYGLSYPQILELYNSVSPVEEKNDLTIPKENYLYQNYPNPFNPTTNFKWQITKSSHVTLTVFDVLGNKVATLVNEYKPAGKYNLKWSIDNNYTSGIYFYKLTTDTYSETKKFLILK
;
A
#
# COMPACT_ATOMS: atom_id res chain seq x y z
N MET A 1 -81.35 -6.09 3.29
CA MET A 1 -80.36 -5.11 3.76
C MET A 1 -80.22 -5.03 5.29
N ILE A 2 -81.02 -5.75 6.10
CA ILE A 2 -80.88 -5.78 7.59
C ILE A 2 -80.29 -7.11 8.13
N LYS A 3 -80.28 -8.19 7.34
CA LYS A 3 -79.68 -9.49 7.74
C LYS A 3 -78.17 -9.65 7.51
N SER A 4 -77.50 -8.69 6.87
CA SER A 4 -76.03 -8.74 6.67
C SER A 4 -75.24 -7.84 7.63
N LEU A 5 -75.91 -7.03 8.47
CA LEU A 5 -75.26 -6.22 9.50
C LEU A 5 -75.08 -7.00 10.82
N GLU A 6 -75.98 -7.93 11.16
CA GLU A 6 -75.88 -8.72 12.41
C GLU A 6 -74.75 -9.77 12.40
N SER A 7 -74.39 -10.30 11.24
CA SER A 7 -73.28 -11.25 11.09
C SER A 7 -71.91 -10.57 11.16
N VAL A 8 -71.81 -9.33 10.67
CA VAL A 8 -70.57 -8.52 10.73
C VAL A 8 -70.35 -7.98 12.15
N LEU A 9 -71.41 -7.56 12.86
CA LEU A 9 -71.29 -7.08 14.25
C LEU A 9 -70.94 -8.19 15.25
N ARG A 10 -71.42 -9.43 15.03
CA ARG A 10 -71.06 -10.59 15.87
C ARG A 10 -69.64 -11.11 15.62
N LEU A 11 -69.09 -10.95 14.41
CA LEU A 11 -67.68 -11.27 14.14
C LEU A 11 -66.73 -10.20 14.73
N PHE A 12 -67.14 -8.92 14.70
CA PHE A 12 -66.37 -7.82 15.28
C PHE A 12 -66.33 -7.90 16.82
N MET A 13 -67.45 -8.21 17.48
CA MET A 13 -67.52 -8.34 18.94
C MET A 13 -66.82 -9.59 19.50
N ARG A 14 -66.72 -10.69 18.71
CA ARG A 14 -65.94 -11.89 19.11
C ARG A 14 -64.42 -11.68 18.99
N LYS A 15 -63.95 -10.85 18.05
CA LYS A 15 -62.55 -10.41 17.99
C LYS A 15 -62.18 -9.37 19.05
N LEU A 16 -63.15 -8.58 19.52
CA LEU A 16 -62.94 -7.60 20.60
C LEU A 16 -62.85 -8.26 22.00
N PHE A 17 -63.55 -9.38 22.24
CA PHE A 17 -63.55 -10.08 23.53
C PHE A 17 -62.42 -11.11 23.73
N ILE A 18 -61.66 -11.46 22.67
CA ILE A 18 -60.48 -12.35 22.77
C ILE A 18 -59.18 -11.54 22.98
N ASN A 19 -59.26 -10.20 23.04
CA ASN A 19 -58.12 -9.30 23.24
C ASN A 19 -57.91 -8.81 24.69
N ILE A 20 -58.55 -9.42 25.71
CA ILE A 20 -58.45 -8.95 27.11
C ILE A 20 -57.72 -9.92 28.06
N CYS A 21 -57.17 -11.05 27.60
CA CYS A 21 -56.32 -11.92 28.43
C CYS A 21 -55.06 -12.44 27.72
N LEU A 22 -54.48 -11.67 26.80
CA LEU A 22 -53.09 -11.87 26.43
C LEU A 22 -52.23 -11.11 27.43
N LEU A 23 -51.68 -11.84 28.42
CA LEU A 23 -50.41 -11.45 29.01
C LEU A 23 -49.48 -11.15 27.84
N VAL A 24 -49.23 -9.86 27.59
CA VAL A 24 -48.15 -9.42 26.71
C VAL A 24 -46.89 -9.82 27.44
N THR A 25 -46.41 -11.04 27.18
CA THR A 25 -45.01 -11.37 27.38
C THR A 25 -44.25 -10.49 26.41
N VAL A 26 -43.85 -9.30 26.86
CA VAL A 26 -42.86 -8.48 26.17
C VAL A 26 -41.60 -9.31 26.16
N THR A 27 -41.28 -9.89 25.00
CA THR A 27 -40.01 -10.58 24.78
C THR A 27 -38.93 -9.50 24.72
N PHE A 28 -38.19 -9.33 25.82
CA PHE A 28 -36.97 -8.53 25.84
C PHE A 28 -35.96 -9.13 24.85
N GLY A 29 -35.16 -8.28 24.19
CA GLY A 29 -33.98 -8.76 23.45
C GLY A 29 -33.08 -9.50 24.44
N GLN A 30 -32.91 -10.80 24.24
CA GLN A 30 -32.08 -11.61 25.12
C GLN A 30 -30.61 -11.20 24.94
N GLN A 31 -29.96 -10.77 26.01
CA GLN A 31 -28.51 -10.53 26.01
C GLN A 31 -27.79 -11.82 25.59
N ILE A 32 -26.84 -11.71 24.67
CA ILE A 32 -26.06 -12.83 24.14
C ILE A 32 -24.78 -12.97 24.96
N ASN A 33 -24.56 -14.18 25.47
CA ASN A 33 -23.36 -14.51 26.21
C ASN A 33 -22.22 -14.87 25.25
N ILE A 34 -21.02 -14.34 25.53
CA ILE A 34 -19.79 -14.76 24.85
C ILE A 34 -19.07 -15.72 25.78
N SER A 35 -18.90 -16.97 25.34
CA SER A 35 -18.46 -18.07 26.21
C SER A 35 -17.16 -17.78 26.96
N LYS A 36 -16.20 -17.13 26.30
CA LYS A 36 -14.90 -16.77 26.91
C LYS A 36 -15.04 -15.65 27.95
N ILE A 37 -15.91 -14.67 27.71
CA ILE A 37 -16.19 -13.58 28.66
C ILE A 37 -16.93 -14.11 29.90
N GLU A 38 -17.83 -15.08 29.73
CA GLU A 38 -18.53 -15.68 30.88
C GLU A 38 -17.59 -16.41 31.84
N SER A 39 -16.42 -16.87 31.38
CA SER A 39 -15.41 -17.48 32.25
C SER A 39 -14.65 -16.48 33.13
N MET A 40 -14.71 -15.18 32.80
CA MET A 40 -14.08 -14.10 33.58
C MET A 40 -14.89 -13.82 34.86
N PRO A 41 -14.25 -13.31 35.93
CA PRO A 41 -14.99 -12.86 37.09
C PRO A 41 -15.85 -11.64 36.75
N ASN A 42 -16.97 -11.47 37.45
CA ASN A 42 -17.76 -10.24 37.34
C ASN A 42 -16.98 -9.05 37.91
N ILE A 43 -16.26 -9.26 39.02
CA ILE A 43 -15.41 -8.26 39.68
C ILE A 43 -13.97 -8.74 39.61
N PRO A 44 -13.06 -8.02 38.92
CA PRO A 44 -11.66 -8.40 38.88
C PRO A 44 -10.95 -8.12 40.21
N SER A 45 -9.92 -8.91 40.49
CA SER A 45 -9.15 -8.93 41.74
C SER A 45 -7.63 -9.01 41.50
N PRO A 46 -6.82 -8.17 42.17
CA PRO A 46 -7.24 -6.96 42.87
C PRO A 46 -7.81 -5.93 41.88
N TYR A 47 -8.79 -5.15 42.32
CA TYR A 47 -9.31 -4.01 41.57
C TYR A 47 -8.44 -2.78 41.84
N LEU A 48 -7.70 -2.33 40.83
CA LEU A 48 -6.81 -1.17 40.88
C LEU A 48 -6.89 -0.41 39.55
N MET A 49 -8.07 0.13 39.26
CA MET A 49 -8.35 0.86 38.02
C MET A 49 -7.49 2.12 37.91
N ARG A 50 -6.86 2.32 36.74
CA ARG A 50 -6.15 3.56 36.43
C ARG A 50 -7.14 4.60 35.92
N ASN A 51 -6.84 5.88 36.14
CA ASN A 51 -7.47 6.95 35.37
C ASN A 51 -6.80 6.98 33.99
N TRP A 52 -7.36 6.22 33.04
CA TRP A 52 -6.79 6.05 31.70
C TRP A 52 -6.66 7.37 30.93
N LYS A 53 -7.56 8.33 31.15
CA LYS A 53 -7.46 9.67 30.56
C LYS A 53 -6.20 10.40 31.03
N ASN A 54 -5.91 10.35 32.33
CA ASN A 54 -4.67 10.94 32.86
C ASN A 54 -3.43 10.21 32.36
N VAL A 55 -3.49 8.88 32.17
CA VAL A 55 -2.38 8.12 31.57
C VAL A 55 -2.12 8.60 30.15
N ALA A 56 -3.17 8.76 29.34
CA ALA A 56 -3.05 9.24 27.96
C ALA A 56 -2.51 10.68 27.86
N LEU A 57 -3.02 11.60 28.68
CA LEU A 57 -2.52 12.99 28.72
C LEU A 57 -1.06 13.06 29.22
N GLY A 58 -0.70 12.21 30.17
CA GLY A 58 0.66 12.08 30.67
C GLY A 58 1.63 11.50 29.64
N TYR A 59 1.21 10.46 28.91
CA TYR A 59 1.96 9.89 27.79
C TYR A 59 2.19 10.95 26.70
N ASP A 60 1.13 11.61 26.24
CA ASP A 60 1.22 12.66 25.21
C ASP A 60 2.18 13.79 25.62
N SER A 61 2.06 14.29 26.85
CA SER A 61 2.95 15.32 27.39
C SER A 61 4.40 14.85 27.57
N LEU A 62 4.62 13.55 27.79
CA LEU A 62 5.95 12.96 27.93
C LEU A 62 6.64 12.80 26.57
N ILE A 63 5.92 12.27 25.58
CA ILE A 63 6.49 11.91 24.28
C ILE A 63 6.67 13.12 23.37
N PHE A 64 5.74 14.07 23.35
CA PHE A 64 5.79 15.23 22.42
C PHE A 64 6.63 16.41 22.93
N ASP A 65 7.37 16.25 24.03
CA ASP A 65 8.25 17.29 24.56
C ASP A 65 9.69 17.16 24.01
N LEU A 66 9.98 18.00 23.00
CA LEU A 66 11.29 18.11 22.34
C LEU A 66 12.42 18.60 23.26
N ASN A 67 12.10 19.18 24.42
CA ASN A 67 13.10 19.79 25.31
C ASN A 67 13.55 18.86 26.44
N ARG A 68 13.01 17.63 26.52
CA ARG A 68 13.41 16.70 27.57
C ARG A 68 14.85 16.24 27.40
N THR A 69 15.53 16.12 28.53
CA THR A 69 16.92 15.66 28.60
C THR A 69 17.04 14.45 29.51
N GLY A 70 17.90 13.51 29.17
CA GLY A 70 18.09 12.29 29.93
C GLY A 70 18.58 11.17 29.04
N GLN A 71 18.84 10.00 29.62
CA GLN A 71 19.17 8.82 28.83
C GLN A 71 18.00 8.49 27.89
N TYR A 72 18.25 8.44 26.58
CA TYR A 72 17.26 8.20 25.52
C TYR A 72 16.17 9.27 25.33
N LEU A 73 16.28 10.45 25.95
CA LEU A 73 15.35 11.58 25.76
C LEU A 73 15.97 12.67 24.86
N PRO A 74 15.16 13.40 24.06
CA PRO A 74 13.71 13.26 23.88
C PRO A 74 13.34 11.99 23.09
N LEU A 75 12.09 11.53 23.22
CA LEU A 75 11.57 10.34 22.51
C LEU A 75 10.93 10.69 21.16
N ILE A 76 11.08 11.94 20.74
CA ILE A 76 10.55 12.52 19.51
C ILE A 76 11.65 13.34 18.83
N ASN A 77 11.67 13.33 17.51
CA ASN A 77 12.58 14.14 16.71
C ASN A 77 11.85 14.72 15.50
N LEU A 78 12.21 15.94 15.11
CA LEU A 78 11.74 16.52 13.84
C LEU A 78 12.53 15.92 12.66
N ASN A 79 11.85 15.75 11.53
CA ASN A 79 12.45 15.35 10.27
C ASN A 79 12.19 16.43 9.22
N GLU A 80 13.25 17.10 8.79
CA GLU A 80 13.18 18.17 7.79
C GLU A 80 13.42 17.65 6.36
N ASN A 81 13.79 16.36 6.22
CA ASN A 81 14.03 15.70 4.94
C ASN A 81 12.87 14.77 4.60
N THR A 82 11.72 15.36 4.30
CA THR A 82 10.52 14.64 3.87
C THR A 82 10.60 14.22 2.40
N VAL A 83 10.01 13.07 2.09
CA VAL A 83 10.08 12.42 0.79
C VAL A 83 8.74 12.51 0.06
N ASN A 84 7.62 12.41 0.78
CA ASN A 84 6.28 12.43 0.20
C ASN A 84 5.70 13.86 0.14
N TYR A 85 6.04 14.71 1.13
CA TYR A 85 5.55 16.09 1.24
C TYR A 85 6.70 17.06 1.56
N THR A 86 7.43 17.50 0.53
CA THR A 86 8.65 18.32 0.66
C THR A 86 8.41 19.78 1.07
N ASN A 87 7.15 20.21 1.15
CA ASN A 87 6.75 21.58 1.49
C ASN A 87 6.60 21.83 3.00
N HIS A 88 6.67 20.79 3.83
CA HIS A 88 6.71 20.91 5.28
C HIS A 88 7.51 19.77 5.92
N ASN A 89 7.89 19.97 7.18
CA ASN A 89 8.60 18.96 7.96
C ASN A 89 7.66 17.81 8.34
N SER A 90 8.26 16.70 8.79
CA SER A 90 7.58 15.63 9.52
C SER A 90 8.21 15.41 10.89
N PHE A 91 7.77 14.38 11.60
CA PHE A 91 8.34 14.00 12.89
C PHE A 91 8.49 12.49 12.99
N ARG A 92 9.32 12.08 13.94
CA ARG A 92 9.60 10.69 14.27
C ARG A 92 9.40 10.48 15.75
N LEU A 93 8.75 9.40 16.11
CA LEU A 93 8.72 8.89 17.49
C LEU A 93 9.64 7.70 17.56
N HIS A 94 10.23 7.44 18.72
CA HIS A 94 10.81 6.14 18.99
C HIS A 94 9.70 5.06 19.04
N SER A 95 9.95 3.85 18.53
CA SER A 95 9.08 2.68 18.79
C SER A 95 9.24 2.15 20.22
N TYR A 96 10.47 2.22 20.74
CA TYR A 96 10.83 1.79 22.09
C TYR A 96 11.77 2.81 22.74
N VAL A 97 11.76 2.90 24.06
CA VAL A 97 12.74 3.73 24.75
C VAL A 97 14.15 3.18 24.48
N GLY A 98 14.99 4.00 23.83
CA GLY A 98 16.34 3.62 23.41
C GLY A 98 16.45 2.76 22.14
N THR A 99 15.61 2.98 21.12
CA THR A 99 15.70 2.32 19.79
C THR A 99 17.08 2.44 19.11
N ASN A 100 17.58 1.34 18.51
CA ASN A 100 18.96 1.18 18.00
C ASN A 100 19.12 1.11 16.44
N SER A 101 18.12 0.76 15.63
CA SER A 101 18.25 0.59 14.15
C SER A 101 16.89 0.37 13.41
N PRO A 102 16.70 0.81 12.14
CA PRO A 102 16.96 2.13 11.58
C PRO A 102 15.78 3.09 11.86
N ASN A 103 16.10 4.28 12.38
CA ASN A 103 15.25 5.47 12.57
C ASN A 103 13.87 5.35 13.25
N GLY A 104 13.50 4.15 13.72
CA GLY A 104 12.59 3.90 14.85
C GLY A 104 11.19 4.49 14.80
N SER A 105 10.66 4.84 13.63
CA SER A 105 9.41 5.61 13.53
C SER A 105 8.39 4.95 12.63
N GLU A 106 7.36 4.41 13.27
CA GLU A 106 6.34 3.57 12.67
C GLU A 106 4.98 4.29 12.61
N ALA A 107 4.26 4.15 11.49
CA ALA A 107 2.93 4.75 11.35
C ALA A 107 1.95 4.21 12.40
N ILE A 108 2.06 2.92 12.72
CA ILE A 108 1.24 2.25 13.75
C ILE A 108 1.56 2.74 15.17
N ASN A 109 2.65 3.47 15.38
CA ASN A 109 2.94 4.14 16.65
C ASN A 109 2.47 5.61 16.60
N LEU A 110 2.85 6.31 15.54
CA LEU A 110 2.64 7.75 15.36
C LEU A 110 1.16 8.12 15.19
N LEU A 111 0.41 7.44 14.31
CA LEU A 111 -0.98 7.79 14.06
C LEU A 111 -1.85 7.56 15.30
N PRO A 112 -1.75 6.43 16.02
CA PRO A 112 -2.49 6.22 17.26
C PRO A 112 -2.11 7.19 18.38
N ALA A 113 -0.85 7.65 18.45
CA ALA A 113 -0.47 8.69 19.41
C ALA A 113 -1.23 10.01 19.16
N LEU A 114 -1.45 10.38 17.88
CA LEU A 114 -2.23 11.55 17.51
C LEU A 114 -3.73 11.35 17.78
N VAL A 115 -4.27 10.20 17.37
CA VAL A 115 -5.68 9.84 17.58
C VAL A 115 -5.99 9.80 19.07
N GLY A 116 -5.23 9.04 19.85
CA GLY A 116 -5.45 8.85 21.28
C GLY A 116 -5.39 10.14 22.10
N ALA A 117 -4.42 11.02 21.82
CA ALA A 117 -4.35 12.33 22.47
C ALA A 117 -5.57 13.21 22.12
N SER A 118 -6.00 13.17 20.86
CA SER A 118 -7.18 13.92 20.38
C SER A 118 -8.48 13.41 21.00
N LEU A 119 -8.65 12.09 21.14
CA LEU A 119 -9.76 11.50 21.89
C LEU A 119 -9.81 12.02 23.34
N CYS A 120 -8.65 12.25 23.95
CA CYS A 120 -8.55 12.79 25.31
C CYS A 120 -8.70 14.32 25.40
N GLY A 121 -8.85 15.02 24.27
CA GLY A 121 -9.11 16.46 24.18
C GLY A 121 -7.89 17.33 23.90
N VAL A 122 -6.77 16.75 23.44
CA VAL A 122 -5.59 17.50 23.00
C VAL A 122 -5.75 17.89 21.53
N ASP A 123 -5.63 19.18 21.20
CA ASP A 123 -5.58 19.64 19.81
C ASP A 123 -4.19 19.40 19.22
N LYS A 124 -4.03 18.31 18.46
CA LYS A 124 -2.76 17.92 17.84
C LYS A 124 -2.42 18.73 16.58
N SER A 125 -3.38 19.51 16.05
CA SER A 125 -3.11 20.45 14.97
C SER A 125 -2.39 21.71 15.47
N ASN A 126 -2.38 21.94 16.78
CA ASN A 126 -1.74 23.08 17.41
C ASN A 126 -1.27 22.74 18.83
N GLN A 127 -0.25 21.90 18.93
CA GLN A 127 0.37 21.55 20.20
C GLN A 127 1.87 21.88 20.19
N PHE A 128 2.32 22.64 21.21
CA PHE A 128 3.71 23.07 21.36
C PHE A 128 4.27 23.85 20.15
N GLY A 129 3.39 24.52 19.39
CA GLY A 129 3.78 25.30 18.20
C GLY A 129 3.90 24.47 16.92
N TYR A 130 3.52 23.19 16.95
CA TYR A 130 3.56 22.28 15.81
C TYR A 130 2.16 21.79 15.44
N ASN A 131 1.97 21.57 14.14
CA ASN A 131 0.82 20.85 13.60
C ASN A 131 1.23 19.40 13.32
N TRP A 132 1.14 18.55 14.34
CA TRP A 132 1.55 17.15 14.24
C TRP A 132 0.68 16.35 13.28
N VAL A 133 -0.59 16.75 13.12
CA VAL A 133 -1.53 16.12 12.18
C VAL A 133 -1.11 16.38 10.73
N LEU A 134 -0.73 17.61 10.38
CA LEU A 134 -0.19 17.89 9.05
C LEU A 134 1.13 17.16 8.80
N MET A 135 1.97 17.08 9.83
CA MET A 135 3.27 16.40 9.71
C MET A 135 3.16 14.88 9.50
N SER A 136 2.01 14.24 9.81
CA SER A 136 1.82 12.81 9.59
C SER A 136 1.61 12.44 8.12
N GLU A 137 1.34 13.40 7.24
CA GLU A 137 1.19 13.16 5.79
C GLU A 137 2.40 12.45 5.17
N GLU A 138 3.58 12.61 5.76
CA GLU A 138 4.80 11.94 5.32
C GLU A 138 4.67 10.41 5.28
N TYR A 139 3.75 9.80 6.03
CA TYR A 139 3.50 8.35 6.03
C TYR A 139 2.53 7.88 4.94
N PHE A 140 1.88 8.81 4.24
CA PHE A 140 1.17 8.52 3.01
C PHE A 140 2.19 8.36 1.87
N ASN A 141 2.40 7.13 1.42
CA ASN A 141 3.45 6.74 0.46
C ASN A 141 3.09 7.21 -0.95
N LYS A 142 3.26 8.52 -1.19
CA LYS A 142 2.90 9.22 -2.42
C LYS A 142 3.95 9.02 -3.51
N LYS A 143 5.24 9.12 -3.14
CA LYS A 143 6.35 9.19 -4.11
C LYS A 143 6.56 7.90 -4.89
N ASN A 144 6.37 6.75 -4.25
CA ASN A 144 6.53 5.44 -4.87
C ASN A 144 5.22 4.90 -5.49
N GLY A 145 4.15 5.69 -5.49
CA GLY A 145 2.89 5.31 -6.14
C GLY A 145 2.03 4.29 -5.41
N GLU A 146 2.34 3.96 -4.14
CA GLU A 146 1.49 3.11 -3.30
C GLU A 146 0.14 3.80 -3.01
N LEU A 147 0.18 5.11 -2.76
CA LEU A 147 -0.97 5.98 -2.49
C LEU A 147 -1.87 5.48 -1.34
N VAL A 148 -1.23 4.91 -0.33
CA VAL A 148 -1.82 4.49 0.96
C VAL A 148 -0.87 4.84 2.10
N TYR A 149 -1.37 4.81 3.34
CA TYR A 149 -0.50 4.85 4.52
C TYR A 149 0.15 3.48 4.72
N LEU A 150 1.47 3.46 4.90
CA LEU A 150 2.24 2.26 5.23
C LEU A 150 3.12 2.54 6.45
N ASN A 151 3.74 1.50 7.00
CA ASN A 151 4.44 1.62 8.27
C ASN A 151 5.66 2.56 8.24
N SER A 152 6.19 2.92 7.07
CA SER A 152 7.28 3.88 6.91
C SER A 152 7.05 4.84 5.73
N PRO A 153 7.68 6.04 5.68
CA PRO A 153 7.52 7.00 4.59
C PRO A 153 8.01 6.56 3.19
N SER A 154 8.65 5.41 3.06
CA SER A 154 9.18 4.91 1.78
C SER A 154 9.12 3.39 1.69
N SER A 155 8.16 2.77 2.38
CA SER A 155 7.91 1.32 2.30
C SER A 155 7.01 0.99 1.10
N SER A 156 7.00 -0.29 0.73
CA SER A 156 6.10 -0.83 -0.29
C SER A 156 5.14 -1.86 0.29
N SER A 157 4.01 -2.06 -0.37
CA SER A 157 3.02 -3.09 -0.02
C SER A 157 3.38 -4.46 -0.62
N GLY A 158 2.72 -5.52 -0.13
CA GLY A 158 2.92 -6.90 -0.56
C GLY A 158 3.77 -7.77 0.38
N ASP A 159 3.85 -7.45 1.67
CA ASP A 159 4.63 -8.21 2.68
C ASP A 159 3.77 -8.72 3.84
N ASP A 160 2.98 -7.83 4.46
CA ASP A 160 2.18 -8.17 5.64
C ASP A 160 0.92 -7.30 5.72
N TRP A 161 -0.24 -7.95 5.70
CA TRP A 161 -1.54 -7.31 5.83
C TRP A 161 -1.67 -6.41 7.05
N TRP A 162 -1.07 -6.79 8.19
CA TRP A 162 -1.07 -5.98 9.40
C TRP A 162 -0.50 -4.56 9.16
N TYR A 163 0.72 -4.50 8.63
CA TYR A 163 1.45 -3.24 8.39
C TYR A 163 0.91 -2.44 7.19
N GLU A 164 0.03 -3.05 6.40
CA GLU A 164 -0.59 -2.43 5.23
C GLU A 164 -2.00 -1.92 5.51
N THR A 165 -2.79 -2.59 6.34
CA THR A 165 -4.19 -2.19 6.61
C THR A 165 -4.32 -1.26 7.80
N MET A 166 -3.61 -1.54 8.90
CA MET A 166 -3.83 -0.82 10.16
C MET A 166 -3.39 0.65 10.13
N PRO A 167 -2.26 1.04 9.51
CA PRO A 167 -1.96 2.47 9.30
C PRO A 167 -3.08 3.23 8.61
N ASN A 168 -3.80 2.58 7.68
CA ASN A 168 -4.94 3.20 6.99
C ASN A 168 -6.17 3.31 7.88
N VAL A 169 -6.46 2.32 8.73
CA VAL A 169 -7.50 2.41 9.77
C VAL A 169 -7.22 3.61 10.69
N PHE A 170 -5.99 3.72 11.21
CA PHE A 170 -5.61 4.82 12.11
C PHE A 170 -5.63 6.18 11.42
N PHE A 171 -5.23 6.24 10.15
CA PHE A 171 -5.37 7.46 9.36
C PHE A 171 -6.85 7.87 9.19
N TYR A 172 -7.76 6.93 8.93
CA TYR A 172 -9.19 7.24 8.82
C TYR A 172 -9.76 7.78 10.14
N GLN A 173 -9.33 7.23 11.28
CA GLN A 173 -9.68 7.76 12.60
C GLN A 173 -9.15 9.20 12.77
N LEU A 174 -7.93 9.46 12.33
CA LEU A 174 -7.34 10.80 12.37
C LEU A 174 -8.03 11.78 11.40
N TYR A 175 -8.45 11.30 10.23
CA TYR A 175 -9.22 12.06 9.24
C TYR A 175 -10.56 12.52 9.82
N ASP A 176 -11.32 11.64 10.48
CA ASP A 176 -12.61 11.99 11.10
C ASP A 176 -12.44 13.10 12.15
N LEU A 177 -11.33 13.09 12.88
CA LEU A 177 -10.99 14.11 13.87
C LEU A 177 -10.47 15.42 13.26
N TYR A 178 -9.83 15.37 12.09
CA TYR A 178 -9.16 16.52 11.44
C TYR A 178 -9.34 16.54 9.90
N PRO A 179 -10.56 16.57 9.37
CA PRO A 179 -10.82 16.33 7.93
C PRO A 179 -10.28 17.43 7.02
N ASN A 180 -9.99 18.61 7.57
CA ASN A 180 -9.54 19.80 6.83
C ASN A 180 -8.02 20.01 6.88
N THR A 181 -7.24 18.96 7.12
CA THR A 181 -5.76 19.05 7.22
C THR A 181 -5.09 18.71 5.90
N GLY A 182 -4.22 19.60 5.40
CA GLY A 182 -3.34 19.31 4.26
C GLY A 182 -4.06 18.72 3.05
N ASP A 183 -3.52 17.61 2.54
CA ASP A 183 -3.98 16.77 1.44
C ASP A 183 -4.86 15.59 1.92
N PHE A 184 -5.34 15.59 3.17
CA PHE A 184 -6.09 14.48 3.78
C PHE A 184 -7.29 14.04 2.94
N LYS A 185 -8.01 14.96 2.30
CA LYS A 185 -9.16 14.62 1.44
C LYS A 185 -8.78 13.77 0.23
N PHE A 186 -7.64 14.09 -0.40
CA PHE A 186 -7.10 13.29 -1.50
C PHE A 186 -6.62 11.93 -0.98
N GLN A 187 -5.87 11.93 0.12
CA GLN A 187 -5.34 10.70 0.74
C GLN A 187 -6.46 9.73 1.13
N PHE A 188 -7.51 10.24 1.78
CA PHE A 188 -8.71 9.48 2.16
C PHE A 188 -9.35 8.81 0.95
N THR A 189 -9.64 9.59 -0.10
CA THR A 189 -10.26 9.03 -1.30
C THR A 189 -9.33 8.04 -1.99
N SER A 190 -8.04 8.35 -2.09
CA SER A 190 -7.03 7.49 -2.72
C SER A 190 -6.88 6.13 -2.03
N VAL A 191 -6.89 6.11 -0.69
CA VAL A 191 -6.85 4.86 0.09
C VAL A 191 -8.06 3.99 -0.22
N ALA A 192 -9.27 4.57 -0.21
CA ALA A 192 -10.49 3.85 -0.55
C ALA A 192 -10.45 3.25 -1.97
N GLU A 193 -10.03 4.05 -2.96
CA GLU A 193 -9.90 3.60 -4.35
C GLU A 193 -8.88 2.46 -4.49
N ARG A 194 -7.74 2.56 -3.78
CA ARG A 194 -6.69 1.55 -3.85
C ARG A 194 -7.16 0.21 -3.28
N TRP A 195 -7.81 0.24 -2.12
CA TRP A 195 -8.35 -0.97 -1.50
C TRP A 195 -9.53 -1.57 -2.29
N LEU A 196 -10.40 -0.73 -2.86
CA LEU A 196 -11.46 -1.21 -3.74
C LEU A 196 -10.90 -1.90 -4.99
N ALA A 197 -9.85 -1.33 -5.59
CA ALA A 197 -9.18 -1.94 -6.73
C ALA A 197 -8.57 -3.31 -6.38
N ALA A 198 -7.97 -3.45 -5.18
CA ALA A 198 -7.48 -4.73 -4.67
C ALA A 198 -8.62 -5.74 -4.49
N VAL A 199 -9.73 -5.36 -3.84
CA VAL A 199 -10.92 -6.22 -3.66
C VAL A 199 -11.49 -6.71 -5.01
N ASN A 200 -11.57 -5.82 -6.00
CA ASN A 200 -12.01 -6.18 -7.36
C ASN A 200 -11.03 -7.16 -8.03
N LYS A 201 -9.73 -6.95 -7.86
CA LYS A 201 -8.70 -7.83 -8.43
C LYS A 201 -8.66 -9.21 -7.76
N MET A 202 -9.01 -9.28 -6.47
CA MET A 202 -9.23 -10.53 -5.73
C MET A 202 -10.48 -11.30 -6.18
N GLY A 203 -11.26 -10.75 -7.12
CA GLY A 203 -12.33 -11.45 -7.81
C GLY A 203 -13.72 -10.92 -7.52
N ALA A 204 -13.87 -9.88 -6.69
CA ALA A 204 -15.18 -9.25 -6.46
C ALA A 204 -15.82 -8.80 -7.78
N LYS A 205 -17.08 -9.16 -7.98
CA LYS A 205 -17.87 -8.77 -9.16
C LYS A 205 -19.31 -8.55 -8.75
N GLU A 206 -19.96 -7.62 -9.44
CA GLU A 206 -21.41 -7.39 -9.32
C GLU A 206 -22.20 -8.11 -10.43
N THR A 207 -21.53 -8.50 -11.52
CA THR A 207 -22.14 -9.01 -12.75
C THR A 207 -21.57 -10.38 -13.18
N PRO A 208 -22.06 -11.51 -12.63
CA PRO A 208 -22.96 -11.63 -11.47
C PRO A 208 -22.23 -11.37 -10.14
N TRP A 209 -22.98 -11.22 -9.06
CA TRP A 209 -22.43 -11.07 -7.71
C TRP A 209 -21.50 -12.25 -7.36
N TYR A 210 -20.22 -11.96 -7.14
CA TYR A 210 -19.19 -12.95 -6.81
C TYR A 210 -18.28 -12.39 -5.73
N ASN A 211 -17.99 -13.22 -4.72
CA ASN A 211 -17.18 -12.81 -3.58
C ASN A 211 -15.68 -12.93 -3.90
N PRO A 212 -14.86 -11.98 -3.42
CA PRO A 212 -13.42 -12.04 -3.58
C PRO A 212 -12.82 -13.22 -2.79
N GLU A 213 -11.65 -13.70 -3.22
CA GLU A 213 -10.78 -14.54 -2.41
C GLU A 213 -9.76 -13.63 -1.71
N MET A 214 -9.88 -13.46 -0.39
CA MET A 214 -9.00 -12.56 0.39
C MET A 214 -8.06 -13.33 1.33
N ASN A 215 -7.94 -14.66 1.19
CA ASN A 215 -7.10 -15.50 2.03
C ASN A 215 -5.62 -15.48 1.58
N TYR A 216 -4.95 -14.34 1.78
CA TYR A 216 -3.55 -14.12 1.45
C TYR A 216 -2.74 -13.65 2.66
N ARG A 217 -1.40 -13.66 2.55
CA ARG A 217 -0.50 -13.07 3.55
C ARG A 217 -0.40 -11.55 3.41
N ALA A 218 -0.40 -11.08 2.16
CA ALA A 218 -0.40 -9.65 1.82
C ALA A 218 -0.84 -9.48 0.36
N TRP A 219 -0.96 -8.22 -0.07
CA TRP A 219 -1.30 -7.88 -1.45
C TRP A 219 -0.49 -6.68 -1.91
N ASN A 220 0.30 -6.84 -2.97
CA ASN A 220 1.01 -5.70 -3.53
C ASN A 220 0.00 -4.79 -4.22
N LEU A 221 -0.16 -3.58 -3.69
CA LEU A 221 -1.17 -2.61 -4.12
C LEU A 221 -0.77 -1.87 -5.40
N VAL A 222 0.49 -1.91 -5.82
CA VAL A 222 0.93 -1.30 -7.09
C VAL A 222 0.73 -2.27 -8.24
N GLU A 223 1.24 -3.49 -8.11
CA GLU A 223 1.16 -4.54 -9.13
C GLU A 223 -0.20 -5.26 -9.12
N MET A 224 -0.95 -5.14 -8.03
CA MET A 224 -2.22 -5.83 -7.80
C MET A 224 -2.06 -7.36 -7.86
N GLU A 225 -1.06 -7.87 -7.14
CA GLU A 225 -0.70 -9.29 -7.08
C GLU A 225 -0.67 -9.79 -5.62
N PRO A 226 -1.08 -11.04 -5.35
CA PRO A 226 -1.05 -11.62 -4.02
C PRO A 226 0.36 -12.03 -3.59
N LEU A 227 0.64 -11.91 -2.29
CA LEU A 227 1.64 -12.74 -1.64
C LEU A 227 0.94 -14.00 -1.07
N ASP A 228 1.20 -15.14 -1.72
CA ASP A 228 0.65 -16.46 -1.35
C ASP A 228 1.70 -17.40 -0.73
N SER A 229 2.59 -16.83 0.08
CA SER A 229 3.49 -17.57 0.99
C SER A 229 3.10 -17.26 2.45
N ASP A 230 3.58 -18.08 3.39
CA ASP A 230 3.49 -17.82 4.84
C ASP A 230 2.09 -17.91 5.48
N VAL A 231 1.93 -17.28 6.64
CA VAL A 231 0.71 -17.31 7.47
C VAL A 231 -0.30 -16.34 6.89
N ARG A 232 -1.38 -16.88 6.32
CA ARG A 232 -2.46 -16.08 5.71
C ARG A 232 -3.28 -15.33 6.77
N GLU A 233 -3.75 -14.14 6.40
CA GLU A 233 -4.45 -13.19 7.29
C GLU A 233 -5.83 -12.78 6.71
N PRO A 234 -6.75 -13.72 6.49
CA PRO A 234 -8.07 -13.45 5.89
C PRO A 234 -8.94 -12.49 6.72
N GLU A 235 -8.64 -12.28 7.99
CA GLU A 235 -9.25 -11.28 8.88
C GLU A 235 -8.99 -9.84 8.44
N ALA A 236 -7.98 -9.59 7.59
CA ALA A 236 -7.74 -8.30 6.95
C ALA A 236 -8.98 -7.79 6.18
N ALA A 237 -9.85 -8.70 5.72
CA ALA A 237 -11.14 -8.37 5.13
C ALA A 237 -12.02 -7.52 6.06
N GLY A 238 -11.91 -7.68 7.39
CA GLY A 238 -12.63 -6.87 8.37
C GLY A 238 -12.15 -5.41 8.40
N ALA A 239 -10.83 -5.20 8.38
CA ALA A 239 -10.23 -3.86 8.33
C ALA A 239 -10.53 -3.16 6.99
N ILE A 240 -10.42 -3.89 5.87
CA ILE A 240 -10.74 -3.37 4.54
C ILE A 240 -12.23 -2.99 4.44
N ALA A 241 -13.13 -3.83 4.95
CA ALA A 241 -14.55 -3.51 5.00
C ALA A 241 -14.82 -2.24 5.82
N TRP A 242 -14.13 -2.06 6.95
CA TRP A 242 -14.25 -0.86 7.76
C TRP A 242 -13.79 0.40 7.02
N ILE A 243 -12.64 0.34 6.33
CA ILE A 243 -12.13 1.44 5.49
C ILE A 243 -13.14 1.81 4.40
N LEU A 244 -13.61 0.81 3.63
CA LEU A 244 -14.50 1.03 2.51
C LEU A 244 -15.89 1.51 2.94
N TYR A 245 -16.43 0.99 4.04
CA TYR A 245 -17.73 1.45 4.54
C TYR A 245 -17.66 2.91 5.03
N ASN A 246 -16.59 3.30 5.72
CA ASN A 246 -16.41 4.69 6.13
C ASN A 246 -16.18 5.62 4.93
N ALA A 247 -15.49 5.14 3.89
CA ALA A 247 -15.40 5.88 2.63
C ALA A 247 -16.78 6.09 1.98
N PHE A 248 -17.67 5.11 2.04
CA PHE A 248 -19.05 5.26 1.59
C PHE A 248 -19.82 6.31 2.41
N LEU A 249 -19.70 6.28 3.73
CA LEU A 249 -20.39 7.25 4.61
C LEU A 249 -19.94 8.70 4.34
N GLU A 250 -18.64 8.91 4.12
CA GLU A 250 -18.08 10.23 3.85
C GLU A 250 -18.38 10.73 2.43
N THR A 251 -18.31 9.85 1.42
CA THR A 251 -18.41 10.26 0.00
C THR A 251 -19.80 10.11 -0.59
N GLY A 252 -20.66 9.28 0.01
CA GLY A 252 -21.92 8.83 -0.58
C GLY A 252 -21.76 7.93 -1.81
N ASN A 253 -20.53 7.51 -2.16
CA ASN A 253 -20.29 6.71 -3.36
C ASN A 253 -20.47 5.21 -3.09
N ASP A 254 -21.52 4.66 -3.70
CA ASP A 254 -22.02 3.32 -3.43
C ASP A 254 -21.02 2.19 -3.75
N LYS A 255 -20.06 2.42 -4.66
CA LYS A 255 -19.02 1.44 -4.97
C LYS A 255 -18.20 1.02 -3.74
N PHE A 256 -18.02 1.92 -2.78
CA PHE A 256 -17.28 1.61 -1.56
C PHE A 256 -18.14 0.78 -0.60
N ARG A 257 -19.46 1.02 -0.53
CA ARG A 257 -20.39 0.14 0.20
C ARG A 257 -20.34 -1.27 -0.38
N ILE A 258 -20.42 -1.39 -1.71
CA ILE A 258 -20.36 -2.68 -2.41
C ILE A 258 -19.04 -3.41 -2.12
N GLY A 259 -17.91 -2.70 -2.18
CA GLY A 259 -16.60 -3.26 -1.80
C GLY A 259 -16.55 -3.75 -0.35
N ALA A 260 -17.12 -2.98 0.59
CA ALA A 260 -17.22 -3.39 1.99
C ALA A 260 -18.08 -4.66 2.17
N GLU A 261 -19.20 -4.77 1.46
CA GLU A 261 -20.05 -5.97 1.48
C GLU A 261 -19.33 -7.19 0.95
N HIS A 262 -18.61 -7.07 -0.16
CA HIS A 262 -17.80 -8.15 -0.70
C HIS A 262 -16.75 -8.65 0.32
N SER A 263 -16.07 -7.73 1.00
CA SER A 263 -15.11 -8.09 2.05
C SER A 263 -15.78 -8.78 3.26
N LEU A 264 -16.90 -8.27 3.76
CA LEU A 264 -17.63 -8.90 4.86
C LEU A 264 -18.28 -10.23 4.47
N GLU A 265 -18.71 -10.39 3.22
CA GLU A 265 -19.27 -11.65 2.75
C GLU A 265 -18.21 -12.74 2.66
N PHE A 266 -17.00 -12.40 2.21
CA PHE A 266 -15.85 -13.30 2.32
C PHE A 266 -15.61 -13.68 3.78
N LEU A 267 -15.48 -12.71 4.68
CA LEU A 267 -15.23 -12.96 6.11
C LEU A 267 -16.34 -13.80 6.76
N ASN A 268 -17.61 -13.48 6.48
CA ASN A 268 -18.78 -14.18 6.98
C ASN A 268 -18.93 -15.58 6.37
N SER A 269 -18.33 -15.86 5.21
CA SER A 269 -18.33 -17.20 4.60
C SER A 269 -17.35 -18.18 5.26
N LEU A 270 -16.35 -17.68 5.99
CA LEU A 270 -15.36 -18.53 6.65
C LEU A 270 -16.02 -19.50 7.64
N SER A 271 -15.46 -20.71 7.70
CA SER A 271 -15.89 -21.80 8.59
C SER A 271 -14.95 -22.02 9.77
N TYR A 272 -13.83 -21.28 9.83
CA TYR A 272 -12.83 -21.31 10.89
C TYR A 272 -12.60 -19.89 11.40
N ASN A 273 -12.07 -19.79 12.62
CA ASN A 273 -11.71 -18.51 13.23
C ASN A 273 -10.40 -17.99 12.62
N PRO A 274 -10.41 -16.84 11.92
CA PRO A 274 -9.21 -16.26 11.33
C PRO A 274 -8.41 -15.39 12.31
N SER A 275 -8.93 -15.13 13.51
CA SER A 275 -8.40 -14.11 14.43
C SER A 275 -6.89 -14.16 14.62
N TYR A 276 -6.27 -13.03 14.35
CA TYR A 276 -4.92 -12.68 14.70
C TYR A 276 -4.85 -11.18 14.89
N GLU A 277 -4.07 -10.76 15.87
CA GLU A 277 -3.89 -9.37 16.26
C GLU A 277 -5.19 -8.57 16.40
N ILE A 278 -5.52 -7.66 15.46
CA ILE A 278 -6.63 -6.72 15.66
C ILE A 278 -7.52 -6.35 14.47
N GLN A 279 -7.38 -7.00 13.33
CA GLN A 279 -8.23 -6.67 12.16
C GLN A 279 -9.66 -7.21 12.31
N LEU A 280 -9.84 -8.37 12.95
CA LEU A 280 -11.14 -9.04 13.09
C LEU A 280 -12.18 -8.22 13.91
N PRO A 281 -11.82 -7.58 15.04
CA PRO A 281 -12.76 -6.73 15.79
C PRO A 281 -13.37 -5.58 14.98
N TYR A 282 -12.61 -4.96 14.08
CA TYR A 282 -13.15 -3.95 13.15
C TYR A 282 -14.17 -4.54 12.18
N GLY A 283 -13.95 -5.79 11.74
CA GLY A 283 -14.92 -6.58 10.98
C GLY A 283 -16.21 -6.88 11.75
N ALA A 284 -16.11 -7.24 13.04
CA ALA A 284 -17.28 -7.47 13.89
C ALA A 284 -18.11 -6.20 14.08
N TYR A 285 -17.43 -5.07 14.33
CA TYR A 285 -18.05 -3.76 14.47
C TYR A 285 -18.77 -3.34 13.19
N ILE A 286 -18.09 -3.38 12.05
CA ILE A 286 -18.68 -2.93 10.79
C ILE A 286 -19.79 -3.86 10.30
N ALA A 287 -19.70 -5.17 10.55
CA ALA A 287 -20.79 -6.09 10.30
C ALA A 287 -22.04 -5.75 11.13
N ALA A 288 -21.88 -5.44 12.42
CA ALA A 288 -23.01 -5.05 13.28
C ALA A 288 -23.64 -3.73 12.81
N ARG A 289 -22.80 -2.75 12.47
CA ARG A 289 -23.23 -1.45 11.92
C ARG A 289 -23.98 -1.61 10.60
N MET A 290 -23.46 -2.40 9.66
CA MET A 290 -24.12 -2.64 8.37
C MET A 290 -25.44 -3.41 8.52
N ASN A 291 -25.53 -4.36 9.46
CA ASN A 291 -26.80 -5.04 9.76
C ASN A 291 -27.84 -4.02 10.26
N ALA A 292 -27.42 -3.13 11.16
CA ALA A 292 -28.28 -2.12 11.76
C ALA A 292 -28.67 -0.98 10.79
N GLU A 293 -27.74 -0.54 9.94
CA GLU A 293 -27.93 0.62 9.06
C GLU A 293 -28.53 0.23 7.71
N LEU A 294 -28.01 -0.84 7.08
CA LEU A 294 -28.35 -1.27 5.72
C LEU A 294 -29.27 -2.50 5.64
N GLY A 295 -29.51 -3.18 6.76
CA GLY A 295 -30.30 -4.42 6.79
C GLY A 295 -29.58 -5.64 6.23
N THR A 296 -28.23 -5.66 6.25
CA THR A 296 -27.46 -6.88 5.96
C THR A 296 -27.73 -7.97 7.02
N ASN A 297 -27.29 -9.21 6.75
CA ASN A 297 -27.51 -10.35 7.66
C ASN A 297 -26.20 -11.10 8.02
N TYR A 298 -25.17 -10.38 8.44
CA TYR A 298 -23.92 -10.99 8.88
C TYR A 298 -24.10 -11.65 10.25
N ASN A 299 -23.44 -12.80 10.47
CA ASN A 299 -23.53 -13.51 11.74
C ASN A 299 -22.60 -12.87 12.79
N ILE A 300 -23.10 -11.85 13.48
CA ILE A 300 -22.34 -11.08 14.47
C ILE A 300 -21.90 -11.95 15.63
N GLU A 301 -22.76 -12.84 16.12
CA GLU A 301 -22.43 -13.76 17.22
C GLU A 301 -21.23 -14.65 16.87
N LYS A 302 -21.13 -15.13 15.63
CA LYS A 302 -19.96 -15.91 15.16
C LYS A 302 -18.69 -15.07 15.17
N ILE A 303 -18.71 -13.91 14.50
CA ILE A 303 -17.53 -13.07 14.31
C ILE A 303 -17.04 -12.51 15.65
N ILE A 304 -17.95 -12.10 16.54
CA ILE A 304 -17.58 -11.60 17.86
C ILE A 304 -17.03 -12.71 18.75
N ASN A 305 -17.59 -13.93 18.74
CA ASN A 305 -17.00 -15.06 19.49
C ASN A 305 -15.59 -15.39 18.99
N TRP A 306 -15.30 -15.25 17.70
CA TRP A 306 -13.96 -15.41 17.15
C TRP A 306 -12.95 -14.37 17.64
N CYS A 307 -13.39 -13.14 17.93
CA CYS A 307 -12.53 -12.11 18.54
C CYS A 307 -12.04 -12.48 19.95
N PHE A 308 -12.71 -13.40 20.65
CA PHE A 308 -12.36 -13.78 22.03
C PHE A 308 -11.84 -15.23 22.15
N SER A 309 -12.30 -16.12 21.28
CA SER A 309 -11.94 -17.55 21.33
C SER A 309 -10.62 -17.83 20.60
N ASN A 310 -9.83 -18.77 21.13
CA ASN A 310 -8.67 -19.30 20.45
C ASN A 310 -9.08 -20.43 19.48
N TYR A 311 -8.51 -20.44 18.27
CA TYR A 311 -8.59 -21.56 17.33
C TYR A 311 -7.19 -22.04 16.90
N GLN A 312 -7.11 -23.34 16.57
CA GLN A 312 -5.91 -24.17 16.57
C GLN A 312 -4.71 -23.73 15.70
N ASN A 313 -4.85 -22.71 14.84
CA ASN A 313 -3.83 -22.40 13.83
C ASN A 313 -2.90 -21.23 14.19
N ARG A 314 -3.34 -20.26 15.02
CA ARG A 314 -2.54 -19.06 15.35
C ARG A 314 -2.41 -18.78 16.85
N ASN A 315 -3.08 -19.55 17.70
CA ASN A 315 -3.08 -19.41 19.16
C ASN A 315 -3.48 -18.00 19.68
N TRP A 316 -4.16 -17.17 18.89
CA TRP A 316 -4.54 -15.81 19.29
C TRP A 316 -5.93 -15.78 19.97
N GLY A 317 -6.10 -14.94 20.98
CA GLY A 317 -7.40 -14.73 21.63
C GLY A 317 -7.31 -14.04 22.98
N THR A 318 -8.33 -14.24 23.82
CA THR A 318 -8.40 -13.61 25.14
C THR A 318 -7.78 -14.47 26.24
N ILE A 319 -6.88 -13.86 27.00
CA ILE A 319 -6.29 -14.41 28.22
C ILE A 319 -7.34 -14.39 29.35
N THR A 320 -7.38 -15.48 30.12
CA THR A 320 -8.31 -15.64 31.26
C THR A 320 -7.61 -16.27 32.45
N GLY A 321 -8.04 -15.92 33.67
CA GLY A 321 -7.56 -16.46 34.92
C GLY A 321 -6.53 -15.56 35.62
N THR A 322 -5.73 -16.17 36.50
CA THR A 322 -4.81 -15.47 37.39
C THR A 322 -3.35 -15.81 37.09
N TRP A 323 -2.48 -14.80 36.98
CA TRP A 323 -1.03 -14.98 36.94
C TRP A 323 -0.40 -14.36 38.18
N GLY A 324 0.39 -15.14 38.92
CA GLY A 324 1.07 -14.64 40.12
C GLY A 324 0.18 -13.99 41.18
N GLY A 325 -1.09 -14.39 41.26
CA GLY A 325 -2.10 -13.80 42.16
C GLY A 325 -2.80 -12.53 41.66
N ASN A 326 -2.59 -12.13 40.40
CA ASN A 326 -3.32 -11.05 39.74
C ASN A 326 -4.25 -11.60 38.66
N ASP A 327 -5.50 -11.14 38.61
CA ASP A 327 -6.38 -11.38 37.48
C ASP A 327 -5.80 -10.72 36.22
N VAL A 328 -5.68 -11.51 35.16
CA VAL A 328 -5.26 -11.11 33.81
C VAL A 328 -6.39 -11.26 32.79
N ASP A 329 -7.61 -11.49 33.29
CA ASP A 329 -8.80 -11.66 32.48
C ASP A 329 -9.05 -10.49 31.52
N GLY A 330 -9.33 -10.83 30.28
CA GLY A 330 -9.72 -9.87 29.25
C GLY A 330 -8.56 -9.30 28.42
N LEU A 331 -7.31 -9.53 28.81
CA LEU A 331 -6.15 -9.18 27.98
C LEU A 331 -6.14 -9.98 26.68
N ILE A 332 -5.64 -9.40 25.59
CA ILE A 332 -5.58 -10.02 24.26
C ILE A 332 -4.15 -10.43 23.93
N GLY A 333 -3.96 -11.60 23.33
CA GLY A 333 -2.65 -12.07 22.87
C GLY A 333 -2.62 -13.56 22.56
N GLU A 334 -1.46 -14.19 22.73
CA GLU A 334 -1.25 -15.62 22.51
C GLU A 334 -1.73 -16.47 23.71
N VAL A 335 -2.70 -17.33 23.46
CA VAL A 335 -3.26 -18.33 24.38
C VAL A 335 -2.65 -19.69 24.06
N ASN A 336 -1.46 -19.96 24.56
CA ASN A 336 -0.70 -21.19 24.33
C ASN A 336 -1.09 -22.34 25.30
N GLY A 337 -1.93 -22.07 26.30
CA GLY A 337 -2.35 -23.02 27.34
C GLY A 337 -1.33 -23.18 28.47
N SER A 338 -0.07 -22.83 28.20
CA SER A 338 0.99 -22.57 29.17
C SER A 338 1.97 -21.59 28.57
N ASN A 339 2.55 -20.71 29.38
CA ASN A 339 3.39 -19.62 28.93
C ASN A 339 2.66 -18.68 27.94
N ASP A 340 1.39 -18.38 28.25
CA ASP A 340 0.58 -17.42 27.51
C ASP A 340 1.25 -16.02 27.49
N TYR A 341 0.96 -15.24 26.45
CA TYR A 341 1.64 -13.96 26.18
C TYR A 341 0.65 -12.89 25.73
N ALA A 342 0.43 -11.88 26.56
CA ALA A 342 -0.53 -10.81 26.28
C ALA A 342 0.15 -9.57 25.71
N PHE A 343 -0.52 -8.87 24.79
CA PHE A 343 -0.05 -7.65 24.13
C PHE A 343 -1.01 -6.49 24.42
N LEU A 344 -0.46 -5.34 24.84
CA LEU A 344 -1.27 -4.25 25.36
C LEU A 344 -2.05 -3.50 24.28
N MET A 345 -1.40 -3.17 23.16
CA MET A 345 -2.01 -2.50 22.00
C MET A 345 -3.27 -3.24 21.55
N ASN A 346 -3.19 -4.56 21.34
CA ASN A 346 -4.33 -5.36 20.89
C ASN A 346 -5.49 -5.28 21.88
N THR A 347 -5.21 -5.21 23.18
CA THR A 347 -6.25 -5.02 24.19
C THR A 347 -6.91 -3.64 24.05
N PHE A 348 -6.15 -2.56 23.86
CA PHE A 348 -6.68 -1.21 23.69
C PHE A 348 -7.50 -1.07 22.40
N GLU A 349 -6.95 -1.52 21.29
CA GLU A 349 -7.60 -1.47 19.98
C GLU A 349 -8.87 -2.35 19.91
N GLN A 350 -8.89 -3.53 20.55
CA GLN A 350 -10.11 -4.34 20.63
C GLN A 350 -11.22 -3.60 21.35
N VAL A 351 -10.89 -2.86 22.42
CA VAL A 351 -11.87 -2.04 23.15
C VAL A 351 -12.36 -0.90 22.26
N GLY A 352 -11.46 -0.25 21.54
CA GLY A 352 -11.78 0.81 20.57
C GLY A 352 -12.75 0.36 19.48
N ALA A 353 -12.56 -0.86 18.95
CA ALA A 353 -13.42 -1.42 17.93
C ALA A 353 -14.77 -1.94 18.48
N LEU A 354 -14.78 -2.62 19.63
CA LEU A 354 -15.99 -3.33 20.12
C LEU A 354 -16.87 -2.52 21.08
N ALA A 355 -16.37 -1.46 21.71
CA ALA A 355 -17.21 -0.57 22.50
C ALA A 355 -18.34 0.09 21.68
N PRO A 356 -18.11 0.68 20.48
CA PRO A 356 -19.18 1.27 19.68
C PRO A 356 -20.14 0.23 19.07
N LEU A 357 -19.71 -1.04 18.92
CA LEU A 357 -20.55 -2.12 18.38
C LEU A 357 -21.91 -2.24 19.08
N VAL A 358 -21.95 -2.03 20.40
CA VAL A 358 -23.18 -2.17 21.20
C VAL A 358 -24.25 -1.14 20.87
N LYS A 359 -23.91 -0.04 20.17
CA LYS A 359 -24.89 0.90 19.62
C LYS A 359 -25.72 0.26 18.52
N TYR A 360 -25.10 -0.64 17.76
CA TYR A 360 -25.67 -1.29 16.59
C TYR A 360 -26.20 -2.70 16.90
N ASP A 361 -25.65 -3.36 17.92
CA ASP A 361 -26.16 -4.62 18.47
C ASP A 361 -26.06 -4.66 19.99
N ASP A 362 -27.08 -4.12 20.65
CA ASP A 362 -27.16 -3.96 22.10
C ASP A 362 -27.31 -5.30 22.86
N ARG A 363 -27.57 -6.40 22.16
CA ARG A 363 -27.57 -7.76 22.74
C ARG A 363 -26.22 -8.13 23.34
N PHE A 364 -25.13 -7.49 22.92
CA PHE A 364 -23.78 -7.74 23.45
C PHE A 364 -23.38 -6.78 24.60
N ALA A 365 -24.25 -5.85 25.00
CA ALA A 365 -23.95 -4.81 25.98
C ALA A 365 -23.39 -5.36 27.31
N ARG A 366 -24.02 -6.41 27.88
CA ARG A 366 -23.55 -7.06 29.11
C ARG A 366 -22.17 -7.69 28.95
N ALA A 367 -21.96 -8.43 27.86
CA ALA A 367 -20.71 -9.14 27.60
C ALA A 367 -19.55 -8.14 27.41
N ILE A 368 -19.74 -7.13 26.56
CA ILE A 368 -18.72 -6.09 26.32
C ILE A 368 -18.44 -5.29 27.60
N GLY A 369 -19.48 -4.86 28.34
CA GLY A 369 -19.28 -4.13 29.59
C GLY A 369 -18.51 -4.93 30.65
N LYS A 370 -18.80 -6.23 30.80
CA LYS A 370 -18.06 -7.14 31.69
C LYS A 370 -16.60 -7.30 31.26
N TRP A 371 -16.36 -7.50 29.97
CA TRP A 371 -15.00 -7.68 29.44
C TRP A 371 -14.16 -6.42 29.58
N VAL A 372 -14.68 -5.25 29.19
CA VAL A 372 -13.95 -3.97 29.29
C VAL A 372 -13.54 -3.68 30.74
N LEU A 373 -14.39 -3.98 31.72
CA LEU A 373 -14.04 -3.84 33.15
C LEU A 373 -12.81 -4.68 33.53
N ASN A 374 -12.76 -5.94 33.09
CA ASN A 374 -11.66 -6.86 33.38
C ASN A 374 -10.38 -6.44 32.63
N ALA A 375 -10.48 -6.24 31.32
CA ALA A 375 -9.38 -5.83 30.45
C ALA A 375 -8.74 -4.52 30.92
N ALA A 376 -9.55 -3.48 31.15
CA ALA A 376 -9.06 -2.18 31.62
C ALA A 376 -8.48 -2.25 33.03
N ASN A 377 -8.92 -3.18 33.90
CA ASN A 377 -8.23 -3.38 35.16
C ASN A 377 -6.87 -4.04 34.92
N ALA A 378 -6.82 -5.15 34.18
CA ALA A 378 -5.63 -5.96 33.93
C ALA A 378 -4.53 -5.22 33.16
N SER A 379 -4.87 -4.31 32.24
CA SER A 379 -3.92 -3.49 31.46
C SER A 379 -2.93 -2.70 32.33
N ARG A 380 -3.25 -2.41 33.59
CA ARG A 380 -2.31 -1.76 34.52
C ARG A 380 -1.01 -2.55 34.72
N LEU A 381 -1.04 -3.88 34.57
CA LEU A 381 0.07 -4.78 34.88
C LEU A 381 1.26 -4.62 33.95
N PHE A 382 1.09 -3.99 32.78
CA PHE A 382 2.17 -3.69 31.85
C PHE A 382 3.00 -2.47 32.26
N TYR A 383 2.52 -1.72 33.26
CA TYR A 383 3.12 -0.48 33.71
C TYR A 383 3.93 -0.69 34.99
N GLN A 384 5.10 -0.07 35.03
CA GLN A 384 6.14 -0.28 36.03
C GLN A 384 5.64 -0.28 37.49
N LYS A 385 4.75 0.64 37.86
CA LYS A 385 4.24 0.78 39.23
C LYS A 385 3.42 -0.39 39.76
N TYR A 386 2.95 -1.28 38.88
CA TYR A 386 1.96 -2.30 39.22
C TYR A 386 2.54 -3.71 39.33
N LEU A 387 3.85 -3.86 39.12
CA LEU A 387 4.59 -5.08 39.39
C LEU A 387 5.84 -4.77 40.24
N PRO A 388 6.30 -5.71 41.08
CA PRO A 388 7.61 -5.61 41.70
C PRO A 388 8.74 -5.64 40.65
N ASP A 389 9.90 -5.06 41.00
CA ASP A 389 11.07 -4.98 40.09
C ASP A 389 11.50 -6.34 39.53
N TYR A 390 11.55 -7.39 40.35
CA TYR A 390 11.94 -8.73 39.90
C TYR A 390 10.92 -9.43 38.97
N LYS A 391 9.79 -8.76 38.65
CA LYS A 391 8.74 -9.25 37.75
C LYS A 391 8.62 -8.40 36.48
N GLN A 392 9.65 -7.64 36.15
CA GLN A 392 9.70 -6.81 34.96
C GLN A 392 11.17 -6.54 34.62
N ASP A 393 11.42 -6.10 33.38
CA ASP A 393 12.70 -5.52 33.01
C ASP A 393 12.56 -4.00 32.84
N SER A 394 13.63 -3.31 32.44
CA SER A 394 13.61 -1.89 32.04
C SER A 394 13.08 -0.89 33.08
N GLU A 395 12.82 -1.31 34.31
CA GLU A 395 12.15 -0.53 35.35
C GLU A 395 13.03 0.58 35.90
N GLU A 396 14.35 0.39 35.86
CA GLU A 396 15.33 1.41 36.28
C GLU A 396 15.17 2.71 35.48
N TRP A 397 14.97 2.59 34.16
CA TRP A 397 14.76 3.76 33.30
C TRP A 397 13.41 4.43 33.62
N ALA A 398 12.34 3.63 33.69
CA ALA A 398 10.99 4.14 33.97
C ALA A 398 10.94 4.88 35.31
N LYS A 399 11.55 4.34 36.39
CA LYS A 399 11.60 5.03 37.70
C LYS A 399 12.27 6.40 37.65
N LEU A 400 13.25 6.58 36.77
CA LEU A 400 14.03 7.81 36.70
C LEU A 400 13.37 8.85 35.77
N TYR A 401 12.82 8.43 34.64
CA TYR A 401 12.37 9.34 33.56
C TYR A 401 10.86 9.32 33.31
N ASP A 402 10.15 8.31 33.80
CA ASP A 402 8.69 8.17 33.75
C ASP A 402 8.13 7.74 35.13
N PRO A 403 8.33 8.55 36.20
CA PRO A 403 7.98 8.17 37.56
C PRO A 403 6.47 8.06 37.79
N ASP A 404 5.64 8.42 36.81
CA ASP A 404 4.18 8.23 36.83
C ASP A 404 3.69 7.02 36.03
N SER A 405 4.60 6.36 35.32
CA SER A 405 4.38 5.14 34.55
C SER A 405 3.34 5.36 33.45
N TYR A 406 3.63 6.30 32.55
CA TYR A 406 2.87 6.57 31.34
C TYR A 406 3.28 5.68 30.15
N ILE A 407 4.48 5.10 30.18
CA ILE A 407 4.96 4.16 29.17
C ILE A 407 4.85 2.74 29.73
N ALA A 408 4.21 1.86 28.96
CA ALA A 408 4.05 0.45 29.25
C ALA A 408 5.17 -0.38 28.63
N HIS A 409 5.35 -1.59 29.15
CA HIS A 409 5.98 -2.66 28.41
C HIS A 409 5.10 -3.09 27.25
N GLU A 410 5.71 -3.58 26.17
CA GLU A 410 5.01 -4.15 25.01
C GLU A 410 4.02 -5.25 25.44
N ALA A 411 4.50 -6.14 26.31
CA ALA A 411 3.89 -7.42 26.53
C ALA A 411 3.95 -7.88 28.00
N LEU A 412 3.07 -8.83 28.35
CA LEU A 412 2.99 -9.46 29.66
C LEU A 412 3.02 -10.98 29.48
N ARG A 413 4.08 -11.63 29.97
CA ARG A 413 4.23 -13.09 29.94
C ARG A 413 3.61 -13.73 31.17
N GLN A 414 3.00 -14.89 30.98
CA GLN A 414 2.51 -15.71 32.08
C GLN A 414 3.64 -16.11 33.02
N THR A 415 4.80 -16.50 32.50
CA THR A 415 5.98 -16.83 33.30
C THR A 415 7.27 -16.52 32.54
N GLN A 416 8.19 -15.80 33.19
CA GLN A 416 9.55 -15.59 32.68
C GLN A 416 10.50 -15.48 33.86
N TYR A 417 11.72 -16.02 33.73
CA TYR A 417 12.74 -16.05 34.81
C TYR A 417 12.20 -16.52 36.19
N ALA A 418 11.29 -17.51 36.18
CA ALA A 418 10.57 -18.02 37.37
C ALA A 418 9.65 -17.01 38.10
N ALA A 419 9.39 -15.86 37.51
CA ALA A 419 8.41 -14.87 37.97
C ALA A 419 7.10 -14.94 37.15
N SER A 420 5.98 -14.60 37.79
CA SER A 420 4.65 -14.59 37.18
C SER A 420 3.79 -13.48 37.82
N PRO A 421 3.04 -12.68 37.04
CA PRO A 421 3.30 -12.44 35.62
C PRO A 421 4.65 -11.70 35.45
N TYR A 422 5.15 -11.56 34.23
CA TYR A 422 6.37 -10.82 33.94
C TYR A 422 6.15 -9.82 32.81
N ALA A 423 6.34 -8.52 33.07
CA ALA A 423 6.20 -7.47 32.06
C ALA A 423 7.52 -7.29 31.28
N THR A 424 7.47 -7.37 29.95
CA THR A 424 8.64 -7.42 29.08
C THR A 424 8.26 -7.08 27.63
N GLY A 425 9.15 -7.37 26.70
CA GLY A 425 8.94 -7.31 25.25
C GLY A 425 10.09 -8.01 24.55
N ASP A 426 10.07 -7.99 23.23
CA ASP A 426 11.07 -8.69 22.44
C ASP A 426 12.16 -7.74 21.89
N ALA A 427 12.07 -6.44 22.20
CA ALA A 427 12.96 -5.41 21.67
C ALA A 427 14.42 -5.51 22.15
N ILE A 428 14.66 -5.90 23.40
CA ILE A 428 16.02 -6.14 23.91
C ILE A 428 16.63 -7.37 23.23
N ASP A 429 15.91 -8.49 23.23
CA ASP A 429 16.39 -9.76 22.67
C ASP A 429 16.56 -9.69 21.15
N GLY A 430 15.68 -8.95 20.46
CA GLY A 430 15.77 -8.65 19.03
C GLY A 430 16.87 -7.63 18.67
N GLY A 431 17.48 -6.98 19.66
CA GLY A 431 18.48 -5.93 19.46
C GLY A 431 17.92 -4.63 18.90
N TRP A 432 16.60 -4.45 18.90
CA TRP A 432 15.89 -3.30 18.34
C TRP A 432 15.97 -2.08 19.25
N ALA A 433 16.09 -2.27 20.57
CA ALA A 433 16.16 -1.19 21.54
C ALA A 433 16.93 -1.56 22.81
N ALA A 434 17.30 -0.55 23.60
CA ALA A 434 17.96 -0.71 24.88
C ALA A 434 17.01 -1.11 26.04
N THR A 435 15.70 -0.97 25.83
CA THR A 435 14.66 -1.32 26.82
C THR A 435 13.47 -1.99 26.12
N ASN A 436 12.60 -2.66 26.87
CA ASN A 436 11.31 -3.18 26.38
C ASN A 436 10.12 -2.25 26.68
N LEU A 437 10.39 -1.00 27.08
CA LEU A 437 9.36 0.03 27.24
C LEU A 437 8.94 0.52 25.86
N SER A 438 7.69 0.22 25.48
CA SER A 438 7.19 0.34 24.12
C SER A 438 6.31 1.57 23.97
N LEU A 439 6.74 2.52 23.15
CA LEU A 439 5.90 3.64 22.74
C LEU A 439 4.85 3.17 21.75
N TYR A 440 5.25 2.25 20.85
CA TYR A 440 4.38 1.58 19.90
C TYR A 440 3.10 1.04 20.55
N THR A 441 3.20 0.35 21.69
CA THR A 441 2.01 -0.17 22.37
C THR A 441 1.27 0.91 23.19
N SER A 442 2.04 1.84 23.76
CA SER A 442 1.51 2.84 24.71
C SER A 442 0.74 3.96 24.03
N SER A 443 1.04 4.25 22.76
CA SER A 443 0.39 5.30 21.96
C SER A 443 -1.14 5.15 21.87
N HIS A 444 -1.63 3.91 21.95
CA HIS A 444 -3.04 3.55 21.85
C HIS A 444 -3.83 3.79 23.15
N VAL A 445 -3.19 4.14 24.27
CA VAL A 445 -3.85 4.30 25.57
C VAL A 445 -4.97 5.35 25.57
N GLY A 446 -4.92 6.31 24.65
CA GLY A 446 -5.96 7.32 24.48
C GLY A 446 -7.32 6.75 24.08
N ILE A 447 -7.39 5.52 23.56
CA ILE A 447 -8.65 4.80 23.33
C ILE A 447 -9.37 4.55 24.66
N LEU A 448 -8.67 3.94 25.64
CA LEU A 448 -9.23 3.76 26.98
C LEU A 448 -9.46 5.11 27.66
N GLY A 449 -8.55 6.07 27.49
CA GLY A 449 -8.68 7.41 28.07
C GLY A 449 -9.86 8.21 27.52
N GLY A 450 -10.27 7.95 26.29
CA GLY A 450 -11.46 8.51 25.67
C GLY A 450 -12.74 7.79 26.14
N ILE A 451 -12.75 6.46 26.12
CA ILE A 451 -13.95 5.65 26.35
C ILE A 451 -14.29 5.55 27.85
N ILE A 452 -13.31 5.33 28.71
CA ILE A 452 -13.53 4.86 30.09
C ILE A 452 -13.52 6.02 31.08
N ASP A 453 -14.58 6.14 31.88
CA ASP A 453 -14.61 6.90 33.12
C ASP A 453 -15.11 6.05 34.30
N THR A 454 -14.75 6.45 35.51
CA THR A 454 -15.24 5.83 36.76
C THR A 454 -16.55 6.49 37.19
N THR A 455 -17.34 5.77 38.00
CA THR A 455 -18.58 6.30 38.58
C THR A 455 -18.47 6.46 40.09
N ASN A 456 -19.52 6.99 40.72
CA ASN A 456 -19.68 7.01 42.18
C ASN A 456 -19.78 5.60 42.80
N VAL A 457 -19.97 4.55 41.99
CA VAL A 457 -20.02 3.16 42.43
C VAL A 457 -18.79 2.42 41.91
N GLU A 458 -17.91 2.03 42.83
CA GLU A 458 -16.69 1.29 42.48
C GLU A 458 -17.00 0.04 41.62
N LYS A 459 -16.15 -0.22 40.62
CA LYS A 459 -16.28 -1.29 39.61
C LYS A 459 -17.40 -1.14 38.59
N ILE A 460 -18.26 -0.13 38.69
CA ILE A 460 -19.15 0.27 37.58
C ILE A 460 -18.46 1.37 36.79
N LEU A 461 -18.11 1.07 35.54
CA LEU A 461 -17.52 2.02 34.61
C LEU A 461 -18.61 2.71 33.79
N ARG A 462 -18.35 3.96 33.42
CA ARG A 462 -19.09 4.67 32.37
C ARG A 462 -18.27 4.56 31.10
N LEU A 463 -18.79 3.84 30.10
CA LEU A 463 -18.13 3.69 28.80
C LEU A 463 -18.80 4.59 27.77
N ASP A 464 -18.11 5.59 27.24
CA ASP A 464 -18.58 6.45 26.15
C ASP A 464 -18.47 5.69 24.82
N VAL A 465 -19.62 5.18 24.34
CA VAL A 465 -19.68 4.35 23.13
C VAL A 465 -19.73 5.18 21.84
N ASN A 466 -19.83 6.51 21.94
CA ASN A 466 -19.69 7.40 20.78
C ASN A 466 -18.21 7.71 20.50
N LYS A 467 -17.32 7.49 21.48
CA LYS A 467 -15.99 8.08 21.45
C LYS A 467 -15.09 7.57 20.33
N THR A 468 -15.23 6.30 19.97
CA THR A 468 -14.51 5.66 18.85
C THR A 468 -15.46 5.21 17.74
N ASP A 469 -16.69 5.75 17.73
CA ASP A 469 -17.67 5.54 16.67
C ASP A 469 -17.45 6.56 15.54
N PHE A 470 -16.30 6.44 14.88
CA PHE A 470 -15.85 7.35 13.81
C PHE A 470 -16.83 7.33 12.62
N PHE A 471 -16.97 8.46 11.93
CA PHE A 471 -17.91 8.64 10.81
C PHE A 471 -19.36 8.30 11.19
N SER A 472 -19.73 8.43 12.47
CA SER A 472 -21.11 8.20 12.91
C SER A 472 -22.02 9.35 12.48
N ASN A 473 -23.27 9.00 12.15
CA ASN A 473 -24.32 9.99 11.93
C ASN A 473 -24.58 10.81 13.21
N ASP A 474 -25.32 11.91 13.07
CA ASP A 474 -25.81 12.69 14.21
C ASP A 474 -26.30 11.75 15.32
N SER A 475 -25.69 11.84 16.50
CA SER A 475 -25.98 10.95 17.62
C SER A 475 -26.01 11.72 18.94
N TYR A 476 -26.89 11.28 19.84
CA TYR A 476 -26.89 11.76 21.21
C TYR A 476 -25.76 11.08 22.01
N GLN A 477 -25.44 11.65 23.17
CA GLN A 477 -24.52 11.04 24.13
C GLN A 477 -25.07 9.67 24.56
N ALA A 478 -24.28 8.63 24.36
CA ALA A 478 -24.59 7.27 24.76
C ALA A 478 -23.50 6.67 25.65
N PHE A 479 -23.91 6.03 26.75
CA PHE A 479 -23.01 5.46 27.73
C PHE A 479 -23.43 4.05 28.12
N LEU A 480 -22.51 3.10 28.05
CA LEU A 480 -22.70 1.73 28.53
C LEU A 480 -22.25 1.63 30.01
N TYR A 481 -23.11 1.04 30.83
CA TYR A 481 -22.84 0.69 32.22
C TYR A 481 -23.08 -0.80 32.43
N PHE A 482 -22.12 -1.50 33.02
CA PHE A 482 -22.28 -2.87 33.50
C PHE A 482 -22.18 -2.90 35.02
N ASN A 483 -23.15 -3.51 35.70
CA ASN A 483 -23.12 -3.68 37.14
C ASN A 483 -22.60 -5.08 37.51
N PRO A 484 -21.34 -5.21 37.99
CA PRO A 484 -20.77 -6.50 38.35
C PRO A 484 -21.20 -6.98 39.74
N HIS A 485 -22.01 -6.20 40.47
CA HIS A 485 -22.45 -6.52 41.82
C HIS A 485 -23.70 -7.41 41.80
N GLU A 486 -23.87 -8.21 42.86
CA GLU A 486 -25.03 -9.09 43.05
C GLU A 486 -26.35 -8.35 43.38
N THR A 487 -26.30 -7.02 43.52
CA THR A 487 -27.44 -6.17 43.85
C THR A 487 -27.49 -4.96 42.92
N GLU A 488 -28.70 -4.44 42.68
CA GLU A 488 -28.89 -3.19 41.95
C GLU A 488 -28.09 -2.06 42.60
N LYS A 489 -27.52 -1.19 41.76
CA LYS A 489 -26.76 -0.01 42.19
C LYS A 489 -27.33 1.25 41.55
N LEU A 490 -27.27 2.36 42.29
CA LEU A 490 -27.64 3.69 41.81
C LEU A 490 -26.39 4.44 41.37
N VAL A 491 -26.29 4.67 40.06
CA VAL A 491 -25.17 5.40 39.45
C VAL A 491 -25.58 6.85 39.20
N GLU A 492 -24.75 7.79 39.64
CA GLU A 492 -24.92 9.22 39.35
C GLU A 492 -24.44 9.53 37.94
N ILE A 493 -25.29 10.18 37.14
CA ILE A 493 -24.95 10.70 35.81
C ILE A 493 -25.24 12.20 35.72
N GLU A 494 -24.49 12.88 34.88
CA GLU A 494 -24.69 14.30 34.56
C GLU A 494 -25.54 14.44 33.29
N VAL A 495 -26.70 15.08 33.39
CA VAL A 495 -27.56 15.36 32.23
C VAL A 495 -27.47 16.82 31.76
N GLY A 496 -26.85 17.72 32.53
CA GLY A 496 -26.70 19.14 32.21
C GLY A 496 -27.93 19.99 32.56
N ASP A 497 -27.84 21.29 32.27
CA ASP A 497 -28.80 22.29 32.80
C ASP A 497 -30.16 22.34 32.08
N THR A 498 -30.29 21.67 30.94
CA THR A 498 -31.53 21.62 30.15
C THR A 498 -32.32 20.34 30.43
N GLN A 499 -33.65 20.40 30.29
CA GLN A 499 -34.49 19.22 30.49
C GLN A 499 -34.19 18.15 29.44
N LYS A 500 -33.78 16.97 29.91
CA LYS A 500 -33.47 15.79 29.08
C LYS A 500 -34.21 14.55 29.55
N ASN A 501 -34.40 13.60 28.64
CA ASN A 501 -34.86 12.26 28.92
C ASN A 501 -33.66 11.29 28.91
N ILE A 502 -33.79 10.21 29.66
CA ILE A 502 -32.79 9.13 29.76
C ILE A 502 -33.45 7.89 29.20
N TYR A 503 -33.04 7.49 28.01
CA TYR A 503 -33.49 6.29 27.33
C TYR A 503 -32.49 5.16 27.55
N ASP A 504 -32.94 3.93 27.72
CA ASP A 504 -32.10 2.75 27.75
C ASP A 504 -32.42 1.86 26.56
N ALA A 505 -31.44 1.71 25.67
CA ALA A 505 -31.56 0.89 24.47
C ALA A 505 -31.73 -0.60 24.82
N VAL A 506 -30.99 -1.11 25.81
CA VAL A 506 -31.05 -2.54 26.19
C VAL A 506 -32.46 -2.95 26.64
N SER A 507 -33.14 -2.10 27.41
CA SER A 507 -34.52 -2.36 27.85
C SER A 507 -35.60 -1.67 27.01
N ASN A 508 -35.22 -1.00 25.93
CA ASN A 508 -36.09 -0.29 24.98
C ASN A 508 -37.08 0.70 25.64
N ARG A 509 -36.66 1.43 26.68
CA ARG A 509 -37.56 2.31 27.46
C ARG A 509 -36.88 3.55 28.01
N PHE A 510 -37.67 4.57 28.28
CA PHE A 510 -37.24 5.69 29.12
C PHE A 510 -37.14 5.25 30.58
N ILE A 511 -35.95 5.41 31.17
CA ILE A 511 -35.71 5.16 32.60
C ILE A 511 -36.15 6.39 33.41
N LEU A 512 -35.84 7.59 32.94
CA LEU A 512 -36.21 8.86 33.56
C LEU A 512 -36.58 9.89 32.48
N THR A 513 -37.48 10.83 32.82
CA THR A 513 -37.93 11.89 31.90
C THR A 513 -37.87 13.27 32.56
N ASN A 514 -37.66 14.32 31.76
CA ASN A 514 -37.60 15.73 32.21
C ASN A 514 -36.59 16.01 33.34
N GLN A 515 -35.40 15.41 33.24
CA GLN A 515 -34.32 15.53 34.22
C GLN A 515 -33.37 16.70 33.91
N THR A 516 -32.72 17.26 34.94
CA THR A 516 -31.69 18.31 34.84
C THR A 516 -30.61 18.09 35.90
N GLY A 517 -29.38 18.53 35.63
CA GLY A 517 -28.23 18.42 36.53
C GLY A 517 -27.80 16.97 36.77
N LYS A 518 -27.47 16.66 38.02
CA LYS A 518 -27.08 15.31 38.44
C LYS A 518 -28.28 14.47 38.83
N VAL A 519 -28.37 13.25 38.29
CA VAL A 519 -29.46 12.31 38.57
C VAL A 519 -28.93 10.90 38.79
N GLN A 520 -29.71 10.08 39.47
CA GLN A 520 -29.35 8.68 39.75
C GLN A 520 -30.16 7.73 38.87
N ILE A 521 -29.47 6.81 38.20
CA ILE A 521 -30.09 5.74 37.41
C ILE A 521 -29.85 4.38 38.07
N PRO A 522 -30.87 3.48 38.09
CA PRO A 522 -30.70 2.12 38.56
C PRO A 522 -30.01 1.26 37.49
N ILE A 523 -28.95 0.55 37.88
CA ILE A 523 -28.30 -0.48 37.07
C ILE A 523 -28.56 -1.85 37.73
N PRO A 524 -29.34 -2.75 37.13
CA PRO A 524 -29.70 -4.03 37.73
C PRO A 524 -28.47 -4.93 37.98
N ALA A 525 -28.57 -5.84 38.95
CA ALA A 525 -27.46 -6.75 39.31
C ALA A 525 -27.03 -7.65 38.15
N ASN A 526 -25.73 -7.74 37.86
CA ASN A 526 -25.14 -8.56 36.79
C ASN A 526 -25.69 -8.27 35.37
N GLU A 527 -26.27 -7.09 35.16
CA GLU A 527 -26.84 -6.65 33.89
C GLU A 527 -26.14 -5.37 33.40
N ALA A 528 -26.43 -5.00 32.15
CA ALA A 528 -25.99 -3.75 31.55
C ALA A 528 -27.17 -2.83 31.18
N VAL A 529 -26.87 -1.53 31.11
CA VAL A 529 -27.77 -0.48 30.65
C VAL A 529 -27.02 0.36 29.63
N LEU A 530 -27.62 0.60 28.47
CA LEU A 530 -27.07 1.47 27.42
C LEU A 530 -27.87 2.77 27.40
N VAL A 531 -27.38 3.75 28.15
CA VAL A 531 -28.05 5.04 28.36
C VAL A 531 -27.85 5.93 27.15
N VAL A 532 -28.93 6.48 26.60
CA VAL A 532 -28.93 7.56 25.60
C VAL A 532 -29.61 8.80 26.19
N ILE A 533 -28.90 9.93 26.23
CA ILE A 533 -29.38 11.18 26.84
C ILE A 533 -29.97 12.09 25.75
N THR A 534 -31.29 12.28 25.76
CA THR A 534 -32.03 12.91 24.65
C THR A 534 -32.75 14.19 25.11
N PRO A 535 -33.13 15.12 24.20
CA PRO A 535 -33.98 16.25 24.55
C PRO A 535 -35.31 15.81 25.16
N ALA A 536 -35.78 16.50 26.20
CA ALA A 536 -37.05 16.14 26.85
C ALA A 536 -38.28 16.31 25.94
N ALA A 537 -38.23 17.32 25.06
CA ALA A 537 -39.28 17.65 24.11
C ALA A 537 -39.14 16.95 22.74
N GLY A 538 -38.17 16.04 22.59
CA GLY A 538 -37.91 15.36 21.33
C GLY A 538 -39.06 14.45 20.91
N ILE A 539 -39.33 14.40 19.61
CA ILE A 539 -40.44 13.63 19.03
C ILE A 539 -39.97 12.19 18.77
N VAL A 540 -40.60 11.23 19.46
CA VAL A 540 -40.35 9.80 19.25
C VAL A 540 -41.05 9.31 17.99
N THR A 541 -40.29 8.74 17.07
CA THR A 541 -40.80 8.05 15.88
C THR A 541 -40.21 6.64 15.79
N TYR A 542 -40.87 5.78 15.03
CA TYR A 542 -40.45 4.39 14.81
C TYR A 542 -40.31 4.13 13.32
N ASN A 543 -39.19 3.57 12.89
CA ASN A 543 -38.94 3.13 11.52
C ASN A 543 -38.45 1.68 11.54
N ASN A 544 -39.35 0.72 11.29
CA ASN A 544 -39.09 -0.71 11.39
C ASN A 544 -38.48 -1.10 12.77
N ASN A 545 -37.20 -1.46 12.81
CA ASN A 545 -36.42 -1.76 14.01
C ASN A 545 -35.76 -0.53 14.65
N LYS A 546 -35.99 0.69 14.16
CA LYS A 546 -35.30 1.88 14.71
C LYS A 546 -36.25 2.71 15.56
N THR A 547 -35.82 3.02 16.77
CA THR A 547 -36.38 4.07 17.62
C THR A 547 -35.63 5.37 17.28
N LEU A 548 -36.35 6.43 16.91
CA LEU A 548 -35.76 7.73 16.61
C LEU A 548 -36.34 8.82 17.50
N ILE A 549 -35.52 9.81 17.84
CA ILE A 549 -35.92 11.02 18.56
C ILE A 549 -35.42 12.24 17.78
N ASP A 550 -36.35 13.06 17.30
CA ASP A 550 -36.07 14.17 16.38
C ASP A 550 -35.34 13.73 15.09
N GLY A 551 -35.65 12.50 14.62
CA GLY A 551 -35.02 11.92 13.44
C GLY A 551 -33.64 11.31 13.67
N ILE A 552 -33.06 11.45 14.87
CA ILE A 552 -31.81 10.80 15.28
C ILE A 552 -32.11 9.41 15.83
N VAL A 553 -31.42 8.39 15.34
CA VAL A 553 -31.56 7.01 15.84
C VAL A 553 -31.01 6.94 17.26
N VAL A 554 -31.82 6.45 18.20
CA VAL A 554 -31.43 6.24 19.61
C VAL A 554 -31.32 4.77 19.96
N ASP A 555 -31.87 3.89 19.13
CA ASP A 555 -31.86 2.45 19.34
C ASP A 555 -32.26 1.73 18.04
N TYR A 556 -31.54 0.65 17.71
CA TYR A 556 -31.74 -0.19 16.53
C TYR A 556 -32.59 -1.45 16.82
N ASN A 557 -33.18 -1.55 18.02
CA ASN A 557 -34.00 -2.63 18.55
C ASN A 557 -33.43 -4.02 18.21
N SER A 558 -32.13 -4.21 18.42
CA SER A 558 -31.44 -5.43 17.98
C SER A 558 -31.98 -6.66 18.70
N GLY A 559 -32.28 -7.73 17.94
CA GLY A 559 -32.91 -8.94 18.46
C GLY A 559 -34.44 -8.92 18.58
N LYS A 560 -35.11 -7.81 18.24
CA LYS A 560 -36.56 -7.80 18.14
C LYS A 560 -37.01 -8.52 16.86
N THR A 561 -37.88 -9.52 17.00
CA THR A 561 -38.45 -10.20 15.83
C THR A 561 -39.35 -9.22 15.06
N ILE A 562 -38.99 -8.94 13.82
CA ILE A 562 -39.86 -8.26 12.86
C ILE A 562 -40.62 -9.33 12.09
N ALA A 563 -41.91 -9.08 11.80
CA ALA A 563 -42.75 -10.04 11.11
C ALA A 563 -42.41 -10.17 9.61
N ASN A 564 -41.90 -9.10 9.00
CA ASN A 564 -41.43 -9.06 7.62
C ASN A 564 -40.54 -7.83 7.36
N HIS A 565 -39.43 -8.01 6.67
CA HIS A 565 -38.54 -6.96 6.19
C HIS A 565 -38.75 -6.74 4.68
N PRO A 566 -38.62 -5.50 4.18
CA PRO A 566 -38.64 -5.28 2.73
C PRO A 566 -37.38 -5.86 2.06
N PRO A 567 -37.46 -6.25 0.78
CA PRO A 567 -36.29 -6.70 0.03
C PRO A 567 -35.16 -5.67 0.03
N ARG A 568 -33.93 -6.13 0.18
CA ARG A 568 -32.72 -5.31 0.17
C ARG A 568 -32.03 -5.41 -1.18
N ILE A 569 -31.74 -4.26 -1.80
CA ILE A 569 -30.98 -4.20 -3.05
C ILE A 569 -29.49 -4.10 -2.71
N LYS A 570 -28.71 -5.06 -3.18
CA LYS A 570 -27.25 -5.09 -3.04
C LYS A 570 -26.57 -4.28 -4.13
N SER A 571 -27.03 -4.43 -5.38
CA SER A 571 -26.56 -3.64 -6.52
C SER A 571 -27.45 -3.81 -7.75
N VAL A 572 -27.44 -2.80 -8.62
CA VAL A 572 -28.01 -2.85 -9.98
C VAL A 572 -26.94 -2.48 -10.98
N SER A 573 -26.35 -3.51 -11.61
CA SER A 573 -25.07 -3.35 -12.29
C SER A 573 -25.13 -3.90 -13.71
N PRO A 574 -24.78 -3.08 -14.72
CA PRO A 574 -24.73 -3.53 -16.11
C PRO A 574 -23.38 -4.22 -16.39
N GLU A 575 -23.32 -5.11 -17.37
CA GLU A 575 -22.02 -5.67 -17.82
C GLU A 575 -21.04 -4.58 -18.29
N LYS A 576 -21.58 -3.45 -18.75
CA LYS A 576 -20.85 -2.25 -19.14
C LYS A 576 -21.67 -1.00 -18.82
N ASP A 577 -21.03 -0.01 -18.23
CA ASP A 577 -21.61 1.32 -18.02
C ASP A 577 -21.66 2.16 -19.31
N THR A 578 -20.79 1.85 -20.29
CA THR A 578 -20.77 2.45 -21.64
C THR A 578 -20.86 1.39 -22.73
N VAL A 579 -21.77 1.59 -23.68
CA VAL A 579 -22.00 0.69 -24.83
C VAL A 579 -22.09 1.44 -26.15
N THR A 580 -21.99 0.70 -27.25
CA THR A 580 -22.17 1.22 -28.62
C THR A 580 -23.63 1.13 -29.09
N LEU A 581 -23.98 1.86 -30.16
CA LEU A 581 -25.32 1.87 -30.74
C LEU A 581 -25.80 0.44 -31.11
N GLY A 582 -26.94 0.01 -30.58
CA GLY A 582 -27.49 -1.32 -30.84
C GLY A 582 -26.83 -2.49 -30.10
N GLU A 583 -25.82 -2.22 -29.26
CA GLU A 583 -25.17 -3.25 -28.45
C GLU A 583 -26.13 -3.81 -27.40
N SER A 584 -26.10 -5.12 -27.20
CA SER A 584 -26.87 -5.80 -26.16
C SER A 584 -25.96 -6.17 -24.99
N ILE A 585 -26.36 -5.81 -23.78
CA ILE A 585 -25.67 -6.15 -22.53
C ILE A 585 -26.66 -6.70 -21.52
N LYS A 586 -26.16 -7.49 -20.57
CA LYS A 586 -26.96 -7.89 -19.40
C LYS A 586 -26.92 -6.82 -18.32
N ILE A 587 -28.02 -6.76 -17.58
CA ILE A 587 -28.16 -5.98 -16.35
C ILE A 587 -28.51 -6.96 -15.24
N TYR A 588 -27.72 -6.92 -14.18
CA TYR A 588 -27.87 -7.75 -13.01
C TYR A 588 -28.49 -6.92 -11.89
N PHE A 589 -29.56 -7.43 -11.29
CA PHE A 589 -30.21 -6.83 -10.15
C PHE A 589 -30.03 -7.78 -8.97
N ASN A 590 -29.05 -7.50 -8.12
CA ASN A 590 -28.73 -8.34 -6.97
C ASN A 590 -29.54 -7.84 -5.77
N ALA A 591 -30.47 -8.66 -5.30
CA ALA A 591 -31.27 -8.37 -4.12
C ALA A 591 -31.40 -9.61 -3.24
N GLU A 592 -31.61 -9.37 -1.95
CA GLU A 592 -31.78 -10.40 -0.93
C GLU A 592 -32.89 -10.01 0.04
N ASP A 593 -33.42 -10.99 0.75
CA ASP A 593 -34.40 -10.80 1.81
C ASP A 593 -33.88 -11.48 3.08
N ILE A 594 -33.82 -10.74 4.19
CA ILE A 594 -33.27 -11.25 5.45
C ILE A 594 -34.17 -12.33 6.08
N ASP A 595 -35.47 -12.31 5.79
CA ASP A 595 -36.42 -13.31 6.28
C ASP A 595 -36.44 -14.56 5.38
N GLY A 596 -35.75 -14.51 4.24
CA GLY A 596 -35.61 -15.61 3.29
C GLY A 596 -36.79 -15.73 2.31
N ASP A 597 -37.59 -14.68 2.18
CA ASP A 597 -38.75 -14.64 1.30
C ASP A 597 -38.38 -14.70 -0.19
N SER A 598 -39.27 -15.28 -1.00
CA SER A 598 -39.07 -15.38 -2.45
C SER A 598 -39.21 -14.01 -3.11
N LEU A 599 -38.19 -13.58 -3.86
CA LEU A 599 -38.21 -12.29 -4.55
C LEU A 599 -38.78 -12.36 -5.97
N SER A 600 -39.61 -11.38 -6.32
CA SER A 600 -40.09 -11.16 -7.69
C SER A 600 -39.66 -9.78 -8.22
N TYR A 601 -39.52 -9.66 -9.55
CA TYR A 601 -38.89 -8.49 -10.18
C TYR A 601 -39.79 -7.89 -11.26
N ALA A 602 -39.88 -6.56 -11.32
CA ALA A 602 -40.57 -5.84 -12.37
C ALA A 602 -39.63 -4.82 -13.04
N TRP A 603 -39.61 -4.87 -14.37
CA TRP A 603 -38.84 -3.99 -15.23
C TRP A 603 -39.81 -3.16 -16.07
N PRO A 604 -40.05 -1.87 -15.74
CA PRO A 604 -40.94 -1.02 -16.50
C PRO A 604 -40.41 -0.77 -17.91
N THR A 605 -41.29 -0.34 -18.81
CA THR A 605 -40.91 0.08 -20.16
C THR A 605 -39.89 1.23 -20.09
N VAL A 606 -38.75 1.05 -20.75
CA VAL A 606 -37.66 2.05 -20.83
C VAL A 606 -37.94 3.08 -21.92
N THR A 607 -37.52 4.33 -21.71
CA THR A 607 -37.66 5.44 -22.69
C THR A 607 -36.59 5.42 -23.80
N GLY A 608 -35.84 4.32 -23.93
CA GLY A 608 -34.86 4.08 -24.99
C GLY A 608 -34.25 2.67 -24.91
N GLY A 609 -34.02 2.05 -26.07
CA GLY A 609 -33.59 0.66 -26.17
C GLY A 609 -34.72 -0.36 -26.01
N VAL A 610 -34.37 -1.64 -25.89
CA VAL A 610 -35.33 -2.76 -25.70
C VAL A 610 -34.85 -3.66 -24.57
N LEU A 611 -35.71 -3.90 -23.57
CA LEU A 611 -35.49 -4.90 -22.52
C LEU A 611 -36.09 -6.25 -22.91
N THR A 612 -35.35 -7.32 -22.69
CA THR A 612 -35.81 -8.71 -22.85
C THR A 612 -35.38 -9.56 -21.65
N GLY A 613 -36.18 -10.56 -21.30
CA GLY A 613 -35.95 -11.40 -20.12
C GLY A 613 -36.85 -11.05 -18.93
N THR A 614 -36.72 -11.82 -17.86
CA THR A 614 -37.50 -11.70 -16.62
C THR A 614 -36.63 -12.11 -15.44
N GLY A 615 -36.99 -11.69 -14.22
CA GLY A 615 -36.25 -12.03 -13.01
C GLY A 615 -35.14 -11.04 -12.70
N ASN A 616 -34.10 -11.51 -12.02
CA ASN A 616 -32.99 -10.70 -11.51
C ASN A 616 -31.91 -10.39 -12.56
N VAL A 617 -32.02 -10.94 -13.77
CA VAL A 617 -31.13 -10.62 -14.89
C VAL A 617 -31.96 -10.38 -16.14
N VAL A 618 -31.73 -9.25 -16.80
CA VAL A 618 -32.36 -8.89 -18.08
C VAL A 618 -31.30 -8.52 -19.10
N THR A 619 -31.64 -8.62 -20.38
CA THR A 619 -30.81 -8.11 -21.47
C THR A 619 -31.40 -6.80 -21.96
N TRP A 620 -30.59 -5.75 -21.97
CA TRP A 620 -30.93 -4.47 -22.56
C TRP A 620 -30.16 -4.27 -23.86
N THR A 621 -30.88 -3.95 -24.94
CA THR A 621 -30.30 -3.57 -26.23
C THR A 621 -30.36 -2.06 -26.38
N ALA A 622 -29.19 -1.44 -26.54
CA ALA A 622 -29.06 0.00 -26.72
C ALA A 622 -29.82 0.51 -27.95
N PRO A 623 -30.42 1.71 -27.91
CA PRO A 623 -31.04 2.34 -29.07
C PRO A 623 -29.99 2.79 -30.09
N GLN A 624 -30.48 3.22 -31.26
CA GLN A 624 -29.66 3.80 -32.33
C GLN A 624 -29.36 5.29 -32.11
N SER A 625 -29.57 5.81 -30.91
CA SER A 625 -29.33 7.20 -30.52
C SER A 625 -28.38 7.28 -29.34
N LYS A 626 -27.38 8.17 -29.42
CA LYS A 626 -26.46 8.45 -28.32
C LYS A 626 -27.19 9.05 -27.11
N GLY A 627 -26.62 8.86 -25.92
CA GLY A 627 -27.07 9.52 -24.70
C GLY A 627 -27.04 8.59 -23.49
N ASN A 628 -27.44 9.14 -22.35
CA ASN A 628 -27.55 8.41 -21.10
C ASN A 628 -28.98 7.86 -20.95
N TYR A 629 -29.10 6.56 -20.69
CA TYR A 629 -30.37 5.88 -20.51
C TYR A 629 -30.46 5.33 -19.09
N ILE A 630 -31.49 5.76 -18.35
CA ILE A 630 -31.77 5.30 -17.00
C ILE A 630 -32.75 4.13 -17.09
N ILE A 631 -32.37 3.00 -16.48
CA ILE A 631 -33.16 1.78 -16.44
C ILE A 631 -33.56 1.54 -15.00
N TYR A 632 -34.87 1.43 -14.78
CA TYR A 632 -35.46 1.19 -13.46
C TYR A 632 -35.71 -0.30 -13.25
N CYS A 633 -35.60 -0.74 -12.00
CA CYS A 633 -36.07 -2.05 -11.59
C CYS A 633 -36.72 -1.98 -10.20
N TYR A 634 -37.74 -2.79 -10.01
CA TYR A 634 -38.46 -2.97 -8.76
C TYR A 634 -38.36 -4.42 -8.31
N VAL A 635 -38.14 -4.65 -7.02
CA VAL A 635 -38.15 -5.96 -6.38
C VAL A 635 -39.23 -6.01 -5.30
N PHE A 636 -39.92 -7.14 -5.21
CA PHE A 636 -41.04 -7.37 -4.30
C PHE A 636 -40.84 -8.67 -3.52
N ASP A 637 -41.20 -8.65 -2.23
CA ASP A 637 -41.35 -9.85 -1.38
C ASP A 637 -42.75 -10.48 -1.54
N GLU A 638 -43.03 -11.56 -0.80
CA GLU A 638 -44.32 -12.27 -0.85
C GLU A 638 -45.48 -11.48 -0.21
N GLN A 639 -45.18 -10.42 0.53
CA GLN A 639 -46.12 -9.55 1.24
C GLN A 639 -46.29 -8.18 0.56
N TYR A 640 -45.74 -8.03 -0.65
CA TYR A 640 -45.83 -6.86 -1.53
C TYR A 640 -45.13 -5.58 -1.02
N ASN A 641 -44.11 -5.69 -0.16
CA ASN A 641 -43.19 -4.58 0.02
C ASN A 641 -42.36 -4.38 -1.25
N ILE A 642 -41.92 -3.14 -1.49
CA ILE A 642 -41.29 -2.74 -2.75
C ILE A 642 -39.98 -2.02 -2.45
N SER A 643 -38.91 -2.47 -3.08
CA SER A 643 -37.66 -1.72 -3.20
C SER A 643 -37.38 -1.45 -4.68
N ALA A 644 -36.76 -0.31 -4.98
CA ALA A 644 -36.49 0.11 -6.34
C ALA A 644 -35.12 0.76 -6.45
N ASP A 645 -34.43 0.52 -7.56
CA ASP A 645 -33.15 1.15 -7.87
C ASP A 645 -32.98 1.27 -9.40
N THR A 646 -31.96 1.99 -9.82
CA THR A 646 -31.74 2.37 -11.21
C THR A 646 -30.28 2.24 -11.63
N VAL A 647 -30.07 1.96 -12.91
CA VAL A 647 -28.75 2.02 -13.54
C VAL A 647 -28.77 3.02 -14.69
N CYS A 648 -27.73 3.84 -14.80
CA CYS A 648 -27.51 4.72 -15.94
C CYS A 648 -26.48 4.11 -16.89
N ILE A 649 -26.86 3.95 -18.16
CA ILE A 649 -25.98 3.39 -19.20
C ILE A 649 -25.75 4.43 -20.28
N ASN A 650 -24.49 4.73 -20.56
CA ASN A 650 -24.07 5.68 -21.59
C ASN A 650 -23.96 4.98 -22.95
N VAL A 651 -24.67 5.49 -23.95
CA VAL A 651 -24.63 4.97 -25.32
C VAL A 651 -23.86 5.92 -26.21
N THR A 652 -22.82 5.39 -26.84
CA THR A 652 -21.89 6.13 -27.70
C THR A 652 -21.83 5.52 -29.10
N GLU A 653 -21.23 6.23 -30.07
CA GLU A 653 -20.98 5.65 -31.40
C GLU A 653 -19.78 4.70 -31.41
N ARG A 654 -18.83 4.92 -30.50
CA ARG A 654 -17.61 4.14 -30.33
C ARG A 654 -17.15 4.27 -28.88
N ILE A 655 -16.58 3.19 -28.35
CA ILE A 655 -15.85 3.20 -27.08
C ILE A 655 -14.41 3.60 -27.39
N ASN A 656 -13.84 4.49 -26.58
CA ASN A 656 -12.51 5.06 -26.77
C ASN A 656 -11.59 4.63 -25.63
N ASN A 657 -10.44 4.06 -25.93
CA ASN A 657 -9.38 3.73 -25.00
C ASN A 657 -8.35 4.87 -24.98
N SER A 658 -7.86 5.23 -23.80
CA SER A 658 -6.82 6.27 -23.69
C SER A 658 -5.49 5.77 -24.26
N PRO A 659 -4.65 6.68 -24.80
CA PRO A 659 -3.32 6.34 -25.24
C PRO A 659 -2.42 5.98 -24.05
N SER A 660 -1.28 5.33 -24.32
CA SER A 660 -0.26 5.04 -23.32
C SER A 660 1.14 5.36 -23.84
N ILE A 661 1.91 6.11 -23.06
CA ILE A 661 3.34 6.37 -23.25
C ILE A 661 4.11 5.18 -22.67
N ASN A 662 4.80 4.43 -23.54
CA ASN A 662 5.60 3.28 -23.14
C ASN A 662 6.98 3.69 -22.61
N LYS A 663 7.56 4.76 -23.18
CA LYS A 663 8.88 5.28 -22.80
C LYS A 663 9.16 6.65 -23.42
N ILE A 664 9.86 7.51 -22.69
CA ILE A 664 10.56 8.67 -23.26
C ILE A 664 12.08 8.40 -23.28
N LYS A 665 12.76 8.83 -24.35
CA LYS A 665 14.23 8.79 -24.45
C LYS A 665 14.78 10.19 -24.69
N ALA A 666 15.92 10.49 -24.07
CA ALA A 666 16.74 11.66 -24.31
C ALA A 666 18.14 11.19 -24.72
N SER A 667 18.71 11.76 -25.78
CA SER A 667 20.10 11.50 -26.16
C SER A 667 20.73 12.74 -26.81
N PRO A 668 21.85 13.25 -26.26
CA PRO A 668 22.48 12.83 -25.00
C PRO A 668 21.68 13.31 -23.77
N ARG A 669 21.73 12.56 -22.66
CA ARG A 669 21.01 12.89 -21.41
C ARG A 669 21.79 13.82 -20.48
N LYS A 670 23.05 14.11 -20.81
CA LYS A 670 23.90 15.11 -20.15
C LYS A 670 24.35 16.16 -21.16
N LEU A 671 24.16 17.43 -20.84
CA LEU A 671 24.41 18.55 -21.73
C LEU A 671 25.31 19.59 -21.08
N ASP A 672 26.06 20.29 -21.94
CA ASP A 672 26.66 21.57 -21.57
C ASP A 672 25.58 22.66 -21.51
N LEU A 673 25.92 23.83 -20.99
CA LEU A 673 25.06 25.02 -21.06
C LEU A 673 24.68 25.31 -22.52
N ASN A 674 23.39 25.55 -22.77
CA ASN A 674 22.85 25.74 -24.14
C ASN A 674 23.02 24.54 -25.09
N GLY A 675 23.40 23.36 -24.58
CA GLY A 675 23.47 22.13 -25.36
C GLY A 675 22.08 21.65 -25.82
N GLU A 676 22.04 20.81 -26.83
CA GLU A 676 20.80 20.24 -27.37
C GLU A 676 20.72 18.73 -27.15
N THR A 677 19.54 18.24 -26.78
CA THR A 677 19.21 16.82 -26.77
C THR A 677 18.03 16.54 -27.70
N GLN A 678 18.08 15.39 -28.38
CA GLN A 678 16.92 14.85 -29.05
C GLN A 678 16.09 14.03 -28.05
N LEU A 679 14.77 14.22 -28.11
CA LEU A 679 13.77 13.57 -27.30
C LEU A 679 12.83 12.75 -28.19
N ILE A 680 12.51 11.52 -27.79
CA ILE A 680 11.57 10.66 -28.51
C ILE A 680 10.59 10.05 -27.51
N CYS A 681 9.30 10.26 -27.74
CA CYS A 681 8.21 9.63 -27.01
C CYS A 681 7.70 8.41 -27.78
N TYR A 682 7.73 7.24 -27.17
CA TYR A 682 7.12 6.02 -27.70
C TYR A 682 5.76 5.86 -27.06
N ALA A 683 4.69 6.07 -27.82
CA ALA A 683 3.32 5.92 -27.34
C ALA A 683 2.49 5.06 -28.31
N SER A 684 1.46 4.41 -27.75
CA SER A 684 0.55 3.53 -28.47
C SER A 684 -0.88 3.78 -28.04
N ASP A 685 -1.82 3.48 -28.95
CA ASP A 685 -3.25 3.53 -28.69
C ASP A 685 -3.87 2.16 -28.95
N ALA A 686 -4.71 1.66 -28.05
CA ALA A 686 -5.30 0.34 -28.17
C ALA A 686 -6.33 0.25 -29.32
N ASP A 687 -6.99 1.36 -29.63
CA ASP A 687 -7.98 1.47 -30.72
C ASP A 687 -7.34 1.88 -32.05
N GLY A 688 -6.03 2.17 -32.03
CA GLY A 688 -5.28 2.63 -33.19
C GLY A 688 -5.61 4.07 -33.58
N ASP A 689 -6.12 4.87 -32.64
CA ASP A 689 -6.41 6.28 -32.87
C ASP A 689 -5.14 7.09 -33.16
N LYS A 690 -5.32 8.21 -33.86
CA LYS A 690 -4.21 9.11 -34.20
C LYS A 690 -3.80 9.92 -32.97
N LEU A 691 -2.56 9.74 -32.55
CA LEU A 691 -1.97 10.43 -31.41
C LEU A 691 -1.47 11.85 -31.76
N ASN A 692 -1.70 12.77 -30.83
CA ASN A 692 -1.13 14.13 -30.83
C ASN A 692 -0.22 14.29 -29.62
N TYR A 693 0.90 14.99 -29.80
CA TYR A 693 1.97 15.09 -28.80
C TYR A 693 2.17 16.56 -28.41
N TYR A 694 2.33 16.80 -27.11
CA TYR A 694 2.58 18.12 -26.53
C TYR A 694 3.80 18.04 -25.63
N TRP A 695 4.86 18.73 -26.01
CA TRP A 695 6.11 18.74 -25.25
C TRP A 695 6.23 20.02 -24.44
N MET A 696 6.68 19.90 -23.19
CA MET A 696 6.77 21.00 -22.25
C MET A 696 8.07 20.90 -21.44
N ALA A 697 8.69 22.04 -21.16
CA ALA A 697 9.83 22.15 -20.25
C ALA A 697 9.72 23.47 -19.47
N ASP A 698 10.05 23.46 -18.18
CA ASP A 698 9.94 24.65 -17.32
C ASP A 698 11.08 25.66 -17.58
N SER A 699 12.10 25.25 -18.31
CA SER A 699 13.28 26.06 -18.68
C SER A 699 13.91 25.52 -19.97
N GLY A 700 14.75 26.34 -20.60
CA GLY A 700 15.30 26.05 -21.93
C GLY A 700 14.29 26.34 -23.04
N THR A 701 14.63 25.95 -24.28
CA THR A 701 13.74 26.11 -25.44
C THR A 701 13.47 24.78 -26.10
N LEU A 702 12.23 24.59 -26.56
CA LEU A 702 11.80 23.32 -27.13
C LEU A 702 11.19 23.54 -28.52
N THR A 703 11.62 22.73 -29.48
CA THR A 703 10.99 22.62 -30.81
C THR A 703 10.61 21.17 -31.05
N TYR A 704 9.43 20.89 -31.60
CA TYR A 704 8.97 19.51 -31.75
C TYR A 704 8.08 19.31 -32.96
N ASN A 705 8.03 18.07 -33.43
CA ASN A 705 7.11 17.59 -34.44
C ASN A 705 6.64 16.19 -34.04
N ASP A 706 5.38 16.08 -33.65
CA ASP A 706 4.78 14.86 -33.10
C ASP A 706 5.62 14.25 -31.96
N SER A 707 5.96 12.97 -32.06
CA SER A 707 6.65 12.20 -31.04
C SER A 707 8.14 12.54 -30.86
N VAL A 708 8.68 13.46 -31.65
CA VAL A 708 10.09 13.85 -31.60
C VAL A 708 10.22 15.33 -31.26
N ALA A 709 11.01 15.63 -30.23
CA ALA A 709 11.36 16.98 -29.84
C ALA A 709 12.88 17.19 -29.80
N THR A 710 13.30 18.43 -29.99
CA THR A 710 14.64 18.91 -29.68
C THR A 710 14.51 19.93 -28.57
N TRP A 711 15.18 19.67 -27.46
CA TRP A 711 15.25 20.59 -26.33
C TRP A 711 16.67 21.16 -26.22
N THR A 712 16.75 22.48 -26.17
CA THR A 712 17.97 23.25 -25.92
C THR A 712 17.97 23.65 -24.44
N ALA A 713 19.01 23.23 -23.73
CA ALA A 713 19.22 23.52 -22.32
C ALA A 713 19.33 25.04 -22.05
N PRO A 714 19.01 25.51 -20.84
CA PRO A 714 19.27 26.89 -20.45
C PRO A 714 20.78 27.17 -20.26
N ASP A 715 21.11 28.43 -19.99
CA ASP A 715 22.47 28.92 -19.75
C ASP A 715 22.94 28.74 -18.30
N PHE A 716 22.25 27.92 -17.51
CA PHE A 716 22.61 27.60 -16.13
C PHE A 716 22.51 26.09 -15.86
N SER A 717 23.33 25.62 -14.90
CA SER A 717 23.37 24.21 -14.50
C SER A 717 22.15 23.81 -13.68
N GLY A 718 21.71 22.56 -13.86
CA GLY A 718 20.58 22.00 -13.13
C GLY A 718 20.14 20.65 -13.69
N ASN A 719 19.15 20.03 -13.04
CA ASN A 719 18.49 18.83 -13.54
C ASN A 719 17.10 19.25 -14.00
N PHE A 720 16.77 18.99 -15.27
CA PHE A 720 15.56 19.47 -15.90
C PHE A 720 14.68 18.30 -16.31
N TYR A 721 13.37 18.41 -16.05
CA TYR A 721 12.39 17.43 -16.46
C TYR A 721 11.66 17.95 -17.70
N ILE A 722 11.72 17.17 -18.78
CA ILE A 722 11.00 17.47 -20.02
C ILE A 722 9.81 16.52 -20.08
N ARG A 723 8.61 17.09 -20.18
CA ARG A 723 7.32 16.39 -20.18
C ARG A 723 6.81 16.21 -21.60
N CYS A 724 6.19 15.05 -21.87
CA CYS A 724 5.43 14.80 -23.08
C CYS A 724 4.03 14.34 -22.68
N LYS A 725 3.01 15.06 -23.14
CA LYS A 725 1.61 14.67 -23.06
C LYS A 725 1.16 14.15 -24.42
N VAL A 726 0.48 13.01 -24.44
CA VAL A 726 -0.07 12.36 -25.63
C VAL A 726 -1.59 12.32 -25.52
N THR A 727 -2.30 12.67 -26.59
CA THR A 727 -3.77 12.65 -26.63
C THR A 727 -4.28 11.98 -27.90
N ASP A 728 -5.39 11.26 -27.82
CA ASP A 728 -6.04 10.59 -28.96
C ASP A 728 -6.99 11.49 -29.78
N GLY A 729 -7.34 12.68 -29.27
CA GLY A 729 -8.29 13.60 -29.90
C GLY A 729 -9.78 13.27 -29.64
N PHE A 730 -10.04 12.25 -28.84
CA PHE A 730 -11.37 11.77 -28.43
C PHE A 730 -11.56 11.78 -26.91
N GLY A 731 -10.59 12.34 -26.19
CA GLY A 731 -10.66 12.64 -24.76
C GLY A 731 -9.73 11.80 -23.90
N GLY A 732 -9.03 10.82 -24.47
CA GLY A 732 -7.98 10.07 -23.79
C GLY A 732 -6.65 10.80 -23.85
N GLU A 733 -5.91 10.74 -22.74
CA GLU A 733 -4.59 11.34 -22.60
C GLU A 733 -3.67 10.53 -21.68
N ASP A 734 -2.37 10.67 -21.88
CA ASP A 734 -1.31 10.18 -21.00
C ASP A 734 -0.16 11.19 -20.95
N GLU A 735 0.57 11.26 -19.85
CA GLU A 735 1.69 12.20 -19.67
C GLU A 735 2.84 11.53 -18.91
N ASP A 736 4.06 11.67 -19.44
CA ASP A 736 5.29 11.17 -18.83
C ASP A 736 6.42 12.20 -18.97
N SER A 737 7.53 12.00 -18.26
CA SER A 737 8.67 12.91 -18.28
C SER A 737 10.02 12.20 -18.29
N ILE A 738 11.05 12.89 -18.78
CA ILE A 738 12.43 12.45 -18.70
C ILE A 738 13.32 13.53 -18.10
N ALA A 739 14.20 13.13 -17.18
CA ALA A 739 15.19 14.02 -16.58
C ALA A 739 16.45 14.12 -17.47
N VAL A 740 16.94 15.33 -17.69
CA VAL A 740 18.18 15.66 -18.43
C VAL A 740 19.06 16.51 -17.52
N GLU A 741 20.34 16.15 -17.44
CA GLU A 741 21.32 16.84 -16.60
C GLU A 741 22.07 17.91 -17.41
N VAL A 742 22.14 19.14 -16.89
CA VAL A 742 22.88 20.25 -17.50
C VAL A 742 23.95 20.72 -16.54
N ARG A 743 25.20 20.78 -17.00
CA ARG A 743 26.36 21.27 -16.24
C ARG A 743 27.22 22.16 -17.12
N ASP A 744 27.97 23.07 -16.52
CA ASP A 744 29.00 23.85 -17.23
C ASP A 744 30.25 23.01 -17.46
N PHE A 745 30.48 22.57 -18.70
CA PHE A 745 31.62 21.72 -19.03
C PHE A 745 32.96 22.47 -19.00
N SER A 746 32.95 23.81 -18.93
CA SER A 746 34.17 24.57 -18.69
C SER A 746 34.70 24.42 -17.24
N VAL A 747 33.82 24.00 -16.31
CA VAL A 747 34.15 23.75 -14.91
C VAL A 747 34.43 22.25 -14.71
N ALA A 748 35.58 21.78 -15.19
CA ALA A 748 36.01 20.41 -15.00
C ALA A 748 36.85 20.26 -13.72
N GLN A 749 36.61 19.18 -12.96
CA GLN A 749 37.56 18.76 -11.92
C GLN A 749 38.85 18.27 -12.57
N THR A 750 39.97 18.49 -11.90
CA THR A 750 41.27 17.94 -12.28
C THR A 750 41.78 17.01 -11.18
N GLY A 751 42.45 15.95 -11.60
CA GLY A 751 43.03 14.95 -10.70
C GLY A 751 43.92 13.98 -11.46
N ASN A 752 44.22 12.84 -10.85
CA ASN A 752 45.19 11.87 -11.32
C ASN A 752 44.53 10.56 -11.75
N LEU A 753 45.12 9.91 -12.76
CA LEU A 753 44.89 8.49 -13.01
C LEU A 753 45.61 7.71 -11.91
N ILE A 754 44.87 7.01 -11.06
CA ILE A 754 45.37 6.28 -9.89
C ILE A 754 45.77 4.85 -10.25
N MET A 755 45.03 4.22 -11.15
CA MET A 755 45.29 2.84 -11.57
C MET A 755 44.82 2.64 -13.02
N TYR A 756 45.63 1.95 -13.81
CA TYR A 756 45.26 1.50 -15.15
C TYR A 756 45.72 0.07 -15.38
N LEU A 757 44.76 -0.84 -15.51
CA LEU A 757 44.98 -2.25 -15.79
C LEU A 757 44.44 -2.57 -17.20
N PRO A 758 45.28 -2.43 -18.25
CA PRO A 758 44.93 -2.83 -19.62
C PRO A 758 45.01 -4.35 -19.87
N PHE A 759 45.45 -5.09 -18.86
CA PHE A 759 45.63 -6.54 -18.90
C PHE A 759 46.44 -7.05 -20.09
N ASN A 760 47.57 -6.39 -20.39
CA ASN A 760 48.51 -6.70 -21.49
C ASN A 760 49.30 -8.01 -21.26
N GLY A 761 48.60 -9.13 -21.07
CA GLY A 761 49.15 -10.43 -20.70
C GLY A 761 49.54 -10.56 -19.22
N ASN A 762 49.34 -9.53 -18.39
CA ASN A 762 49.64 -9.51 -16.97
C ASN A 762 48.61 -8.64 -16.20
N THR A 763 48.83 -8.41 -14.91
CA THR A 763 47.98 -7.57 -14.04
C THR A 763 48.73 -6.33 -13.52
N ALA A 764 49.74 -5.87 -14.25
CA ALA A 764 50.54 -4.71 -13.88
C ALA A 764 49.77 -3.40 -14.08
N ASP A 765 50.03 -2.43 -13.20
CA ASP A 765 49.48 -1.08 -13.29
C ASP A 765 50.33 -0.21 -14.23
N GLU A 766 49.73 0.26 -15.31
CA GLU A 766 50.34 1.12 -16.32
C GLU A 766 50.05 2.61 -16.09
N SER A 767 49.43 2.99 -14.96
CA SER A 767 49.23 4.41 -14.60
C SER A 767 50.52 5.11 -14.16
N GLY A 768 51.54 4.34 -13.75
CA GLY A 768 52.77 4.84 -13.15
C GLY A 768 52.77 4.90 -11.62
N ASN A 769 51.67 4.53 -10.94
CA ASN A 769 51.55 4.55 -9.48
C ASN A 769 51.94 3.23 -8.79
N ASN A 770 52.29 2.19 -9.56
CA ASN A 770 52.65 0.86 -9.06
C ASN A 770 51.54 0.15 -8.26
N ASN A 771 50.27 0.46 -8.55
CA ASN A 771 49.09 -0.21 -7.99
C ASN A 771 48.85 -1.57 -8.67
N ASN A 772 49.87 -2.43 -8.67
CA ASN A 772 49.86 -3.70 -9.40
C ASN A 772 48.84 -4.69 -8.81
N GLY A 773 48.13 -5.39 -9.68
CA GLY A 773 47.26 -6.50 -9.31
C GLY A 773 48.04 -7.77 -8.99
N THR A 774 47.49 -8.55 -8.06
CA THR A 774 47.89 -9.93 -7.78
C THR A 774 46.75 -10.85 -8.23
N ASN A 775 47.03 -11.74 -9.18
CA ASN A 775 46.04 -12.65 -9.74
C ASN A 775 45.87 -13.91 -8.85
N HIS A 776 44.65 -14.15 -8.37
CA HIS A 776 44.27 -15.33 -7.59
C HIS A 776 43.43 -16.30 -8.43
N GLY A 777 43.98 -16.71 -9.57
CA GLY A 777 43.43 -17.77 -10.41
C GLY A 777 42.50 -17.32 -11.55
N ALA A 778 42.26 -16.03 -11.73
CA ALA A 778 41.55 -15.51 -12.91
C ALA A 778 42.35 -15.84 -14.18
N THR A 779 41.65 -16.14 -15.28
CA THR A 779 42.29 -16.61 -16.52
C THR A 779 42.31 -15.53 -17.58
N SER A 780 43.43 -15.38 -18.29
CA SER A 780 43.52 -14.47 -19.43
C SER A 780 42.51 -14.86 -20.52
N SER A 781 41.92 -13.85 -21.15
CA SER A 781 40.89 -13.97 -22.16
C SER A 781 41.08 -12.95 -23.28
N THR A 782 40.21 -13.03 -24.28
CA THR A 782 40.17 -12.10 -25.41
C THR A 782 39.36 -10.86 -25.04
N ASP A 783 39.88 -9.68 -25.37
CA ASP A 783 39.18 -8.40 -25.17
C ASP A 783 37.98 -8.21 -26.14
N TYR A 784 37.34 -7.06 -26.03
CA TYR A 784 36.28 -6.61 -26.94
C TYR A 784 36.73 -6.58 -28.42
N PHE A 785 38.00 -6.24 -28.68
CA PHE A 785 38.58 -6.08 -30.00
C PHE A 785 39.04 -7.38 -30.66
N GLY A 786 38.97 -8.51 -29.96
CA GLY A 786 39.46 -9.79 -30.45
C GLY A 786 40.96 -10.02 -30.20
N ASN A 787 41.64 -9.16 -29.45
CA ASN A 787 43.03 -9.34 -29.06
C ASN A 787 43.16 -10.36 -27.93
N LEU A 788 44.04 -11.34 -28.12
CA LEU A 788 44.29 -12.39 -27.13
C LEU A 788 45.04 -11.83 -25.91
N ASN A 789 44.69 -12.38 -24.74
CA ASN A 789 45.32 -12.06 -23.45
C ASN A 789 45.28 -10.56 -23.12
N ARG A 790 44.16 -9.90 -23.46
CA ARG A 790 43.90 -8.50 -23.14
C ARG A 790 42.76 -8.31 -22.16
N ALA A 791 42.07 -9.37 -21.73
CA ALA A 791 41.05 -9.32 -20.69
C ALA A 791 41.27 -10.43 -19.66
N TYR A 792 40.57 -10.37 -18.52
CA TYR A 792 40.51 -11.49 -17.56
C TYR A 792 39.09 -12.02 -17.39
N SER A 793 39.00 -13.35 -17.32
CA SER A 793 37.78 -14.10 -17.03
C SER A 793 37.74 -14.56 -15.58
N PHE A 794 36.55 -14.45 -14.99
CA PHE A 794 36.25 -14.83 -13.62
C PHE A 794 35.16 -15.90 -13.61
N ASN A 795 35.33 -16.95 -12.79
CA ASN A 795 34.47 -18.13 -12.77
C ASN A 795 33.20 -18.00 -11.90
N GLY A 796 33.07 -16.92 -11.12
CA GLY A 796 31.95 -16.72 -10.19
C GLY A 796 32.02 -17.52 -8.89
N THR A 797 33.15 -18.16 -8.58
CA THR A 797 33.31 -18.98 -7.36
C THR A 797 34.44 -18.50 -6.47
N ASP A 798 35.65 -18.38 -7.00
CA ASP A 798 36.85 -18.16 -6.18
C ASP A 798 37.98 -17.42 -6.89
N GLN A 799 37.85 -17.15 -8.19
CA GLN A 799 38.83 -16.35 -8.94
C GLN A 799 38.60 -14.86 -8.73
N TYR A 800 39.69 -14.14 -8.45
CA TYR A 800 39.71 -12.68 -8.34
C TYR A 800 41.11 -12.13 -8.55
N ILE A 801 41.22 -10.82 -8.74
CA ILE A 801 42.48 -10.07 -8.70
C ILE A 801 42.41 -9.09 -7.53
N SER A 802 43.48 -8.98 -6.74
CA SER A 802 43.58 -8.01 -5.64
C SER A 802 44.65 -6.96 -5.89
N VAL A 803 44.41 -5.72 -5.49
CA VAL A 803 45.40 -4.64 -5.49
C VAL A 803 45.61 -4.19 -4.05
N THR A 804 46.85 -4.28 -3.58
CA THR A 804 47.19 -4.00 -2.18
C THR A 804 46.85 -2.57 -1.80
N ASN A 805 46.07 -2.41 -0.74
CA ASN A 805 45.61 -1.12 -0.27
C ASN A 805 46.79 -0.24 0.15
N ASN A 806 46.73 1.03 -0.25
CA ASN A 806 47.73 2.04 0.09
C ASN A 806 47.11 3.45 0.04
N THR A 807 47.90 4.48 0.35
CA THR A 807 47.41 5.85 0.44
C THR A 807 46.91 6.40 -0.90
N SER A 808 47.49 5.99 -2.04
CA SER A 808 47.04 6.46 -3.36
C SER A 808 45.64 5.97 -3.73
N LEU A 809 45.24 4.80 -3.21
CA LEU A 809 43.90 4.24 -3.40
C LEU A 809 42.86 4.80 -2.42
N ASN A 810 43.28 5.58 -1.41
CA ASN A 810 42.43 6.13 -0.34
C ASN A 810 42.11 7.63 -0.49
N PHE A 811 41.98 8.10 -1.74
CA PHE A 811 41.44 9.44 -2.05
C PHE A 811 39.98 9.60 -1.59
N GLN A 812 39.50 10.84 -1.45
CA GLN A 812 38.19 11.11 -0.82
C GLN A 812 37.30 12.14 -1.54
N ASN A 813 37.84 12.93 -2.48
CA ASN A 813 37.14 14.10 -3.02
C ASN A 813 36.31 13.80 -4.28
N GLY A 814 36.62 12.71 -4.97
CA GLY A 814 35.91 12.25 -6.14
C GLY A 814 36.43 10.89 -6.59
N ILE A 815 35.74 10.29 -7.54
CA ILE A 815 36.10 9.01 -8.14
C ILE A 815 35.49 8.89 -9.53
N SER A 816 36.26 8.33 -10.46
CA SER A 816 35.72 7.75 -11.68
C SER A 816 36.30 6.36 -11.90
N VAL A 817 35.46 5.38 -12.17
CA VAL A 817 35.87 4.01 -12.49
C VAL A 817 35.36 3.65 -13.88
N CYS A 818 36.26 3.37 -14.82
CA CYS A 818 35.94 3.07 -16.21
C CYS A 818 36.45 1.68 -16.57
N PHE A 819 35.64 0.82 -17.20
CA PHE A 819 36.06 -0.53 -17.60
C PHE A 819 35.09 -1.16 -18.60
N TRP A 820 35.59 -2.13 -19.36
CA TRP A 820 34.77 -3.05 -20.15
C TRP A 820 34.31 -4.23 -19.29
N MET A 821 33.05 -4.61 -19.45
CA MET A 821 32.45 -5.73 -18.74
C MET A 821 31.62 -6.61 -19.67
N LYS A 822 31.76 -7.93 -19.56
CA LYS A 822 30.85 -8.91 -20.18
C LYS A 822 30.37 -9.89 -19.13
N ILE A 823 29.07 -9.97 -18.94
CA ILE A 823 28.46 -10.79 -17.88
C ILE A 823 28.18 -12.18 -18.45
N ALA A 824 28.63 -13.23 -17.78
CA ALA A 824 28.38 -14.60 -18.20
C ALA A 824 27.22 -15.27 -17.44
N GLN A 825 26.87 -14.76 -16.25
CA GLN A 825 25.79 -15.29 -15.42
C GLN A 825 25.22 -14.22 -14.49
N PHE A 826 23.89 -14.23 -14.31
CA PHE A 826 23.19 -13.51 -13.25
C PHE A 826 22.89 -14.44 -12.07
N TYR A 827 22.65 -13.85 -10.91
CA TYR A 827 22.30 -14.57 -9.69
C TYR A 827 21.14 -13.85 -8.99
N ASP A 828 20.41 -14.58 -8.14
CA ASP A 828 19.39 -14.02 -7.23
C ASP A 828 20.00 -13.29 -6.01
N ARG A 829 21.34 -13.19 -6.01
CA ARG A 829 22.14 -12.40 -5.08
C ARG A 829 23.02 -11.45 -5.87
N GLU A 830 23.59 -10.49 -5.16
CA GLU A 830 24.52 -9.55 -5.77
C GLU A 830 25.84 -10.20 -6.23
N ALA A 831 26.41 -9.71 -7.33
CA ALA A 831 27.73 -10.11 -7.83
C ALA A 831 28.63 -8.89 -8.02
N TYR A 832 29.92 -9.00 -7.68
CA TYR A 832 30.82 -7.84 -7.56
C TYR A 832 31.92 -7.84 -8.62
N PRO A 833 31.75 -7.11 -9.75
CA PRO A 833 32.84 -6.84 -10.69
C PRO A 833 34.04 -6.15 -10.04
N ILE A 834 33.84 -5.06 -9.27
CA ILE A 834 34.93 -4.29 -8.66
C ILE A 834 34.47 -3.78 -7.29
N SER A 835 35.30 -3.91 -6.26
CA SER A 835 35.00 -3.46 -4.91
C SER A 835 36.24 -2.93 -4.20
N HIS A 836 36.12 -1.85 -3.43
CA HIS A 836 37.15 -1.41 -2.50
C HIS A 836 36.50 -1.15 -1.15
N GLY A 837 36.48 -2.19 -0.29
CA GLY A 837 35.84 -2.12 1.02
C GLY A 837 34.30 -2.10 0.99
N ASN A 838 33.65 -2.71 -0.01
CA ASN A 838 32.20 -2.89 -0.10
C ASN A 838 31.33 -1.64 0.21
N TRP A 839 30.03 -1.84 0.45
CA TRP A 839 29.09 -0.75 0.79
C TRP A 839 29.25 -0.24 2.23
N GLU A 840 29.75 -1.07 3.15
CA GLU A 840 29.94 -0.74 4.56
C GLU A 840 31.19 0.08 4.81
N ASN A 841 32.23 -0.05 3.97
CA ASN A 841 33.49 0.63 4.21
C ASN A 841 33.75 1.78 3.25
N ARG A 842 33.54 1.62 1.93
CA ARG A 842 33.98 2.66 0.98
C ARG A 842 33.21 2.72 -0.34
N TRP A 843 33.46 1.87 -1.33
CA TRP A 843 32.69 1.86 -2.58
C TRP A 843 32.68 0.49 -3.25
N LYS A 844 31.65 0.22 -4.05
CA LYS A 844 31.53 -1.00 -4.86
C LYS A 844 30.84 -0.72 -6.18
N ILE A 845 31.14 -1.56 -7.16
CA ILE A 845 30.38 -1.73 -8.39
C ILE A 845 29.91 -3.18 -8.42
N SER A 846 28.60 -3.37 -8.51
CA SER A 846 27.95 -4.66 -8.37
C SER A 846 26.81 -4.85 -9.37
N ILE A 847 26.26 -6.05 -9.44
CA ILE A 847 25.12 -6.40 -10.29
C ILE A 847 24.04 -7.02 -9.41
N THR A 848 22.83 -6.47 -9.49
CA THR A 848 21.65 -6.95 -8.76
C THR A 848 20.41 -6.78 -9.64
N ASN A 849 19.49 -7.76 -9.65
CA ASN A 849 18.27 -7.74 -10.48
C ASN A 849 18.53 -7.37 -11.96
N LYS A 850 19.61 -7.91 -12.54
CA LYS A 850 20.10 -7.62 -13.90
C LYS A 850 20.49 -6.15 -14.16
N LYS A 851 20.61 -5.31 -13.14
CA LYS A 851 21.05 -3.91 -13.23
C LYS A 851 22.47 -3.76 -12.66
N LEU A 852 23.20 -2.77 -13.17
CA LEU A 852 24.48 -2.37 -12.60
C LEU A 852 24.20 -1.46 -11.41
N ARG A 853 24.86 -1.70 -10.29
CA ARG A 853 24.77 -0.88 -9.08
C ARG A 853 26.10 -0.21 -8.83
N TRP A 854 26.07 1.11 -8.73
CA TRP A 854 27.16 1.93 -8.23
C TRP A 854 26.86 2.28 -6.77
N THR A 855 27.81 2.06 -5.86
CA THR A 855 27.65 2.41 -4.45
C THR A 855 28.86 3.18 -3.93
N VAL A 856 28.62 4.31 -3.29
CA VAL A 856 29.64 5.09 -2.59
C VAL A 856 29.17 5.39 -1.17
N LYS A 857 30.07 5.14 -0.21
CA LYS A 857 29.92 5.53 1.19
C LYS A 857 30.81 6.74 1.47
N THR A 858 30.16 7.82 1.87
CA THR A 858 30.80 9.04 2.33
C THR A 858 30.63 9.19 3.84
N ASN A 859 31.23 10.24 4.39
CA ASN A 859 30.99 10.66 5.76
C ASN A 859 29.57 11.21 6.02
N SER A 860 28.75 11.45 4.99
CA SER A 860 27.37 11.91 5.12
C SER A 860 26.33 10.80 4.92
N GLY A 861 26.74 9.64 4.38
CA GLY A 861 25.84 8.50 4.17
C GLY A 861 26.37 7.51 3.14
N VAL A 862 25.57 6.49 2.85
CA VAL A 862 25.81 5.53 1.76
C VAL A 862 24.66 5.63 0.76
N LYS A 863 24.95 5.54 -0.53
CA LYS A 863 23.94 5.58 -1.57
C LYS A 863 24.23 4.57 -2.66
N ASP A 864 23.18 3.88 -3.09
CA ASP A 864 23.16 3.01 -4.26
C ASP A 864 22.54 3.76 -5.44
N LEU A 865 23.13 3.60 -6.63
CA LEU A 865 22.63 4.09 -7.90
C LEU A 865 22.58 2.92 -8.90
N ASP A 866 21.37 2.48 -9.22
CA ASP A 866 21.13 1.39 -10.15
C ASP A 866 20.94 1.90 -11.57
N SER A 867 21.44 1.15 -12.56
CA SER A 867 21.21 1.44 -13.98
C SER A 867 19.73 1.37 -14.33
N GLU A 868 19.27 2.29 -15.16
CA GLU A 868 17.95 2.22 -15.79
C GLU A 868 17.93 1.13 -16.88
N THR A 869 19.06 0.91 -17.55
CA THR A 869 19.20 -0.18 -18.52
C THR A 869 19.34 -1.53 -17.82
N GLU A 870 18.49 -2.49 -18.20
CA GLU A 870 18.72 -3.90 -17.88
C GLU A 870 19.89 -4.48 -18.69
N LEU A 871 20.80 -5.14 -18.00
CA LEU A 871 21.97 -5.78 -18.58
C LEU A 871 21.57 -7.11 -19.21
N LEU A 872 22.35 -7.52 -20.21
CA LEU A 872 22.15 -8.75 -20.97
C LEU A 872 23.38 -9.65 -20.82
N LEU A 873 23.14 -10.95 -20.73
CA LEU A 873 24.22 -11.94 -20.74
C LEU A 873 24.98 -11.89 -22.06
N ASN A 874 26.28 -12.10 -21.98
CA ASN A 874 27.20 -12.20 -23.10
C ASN A 874 27.26 -10.96 -24.00
N LYS A 875 26.78 -9.81 -23.52
CA LYS A 875 26.96 -8.50 -24.16
C LYS A 875 28.04 -7.71 -23.42
N PHE A 876 28.88 -7.01 -24.18
CA PHE A 876 29.87 -6.10 -23.63
C PHE A 876 29.22 -4.74 -23.32
N TYR A 877 29.61 -4.19 -22.19
CA TYR A 877 29.25 -2.86 -21.73
C TYR A 877 30.52 -2.11 -21.36
N TYR A 878 30.67 -0.89 -21.86
CA TYR A 878 31.66 0.05 -21.33
C TYR A 878 31.01 0.81 -20.18
N VAL A 879 31.46 0.55 -18.97
CA VAL A 879 30.91 1.12 -17.74
C VAL A 879 31.74 2.33 -17.33
N THR A 880 31.08 3.42 -16.96
CA THR A 880 31.73 4.50 -16.18
C THR A 880 30.87 4.85 -14.98
N CYS A 881 31.42 4.68 -13.78
CA CYS A 881 30.79 5.09 -12.53
C CYS A 881 31.51 6.31 -11.99
N LEU A 882 30.78 7.36 -11.63
CA LEU A 882 31.35 8.66 -11.26
C LEU A 882 30.72 9.19 -9.97
N TYR A 883 31.57 9.82 -9.15
CA TYR A 883 31.16 10.67 -8.05
C TYR A 883 32.13 11.84 -7.93
N ASN A 884 31.64 13.07 -7.88
CA ASN A 884 32.50 14.26 -7.87
C ASN A 884 32.36 15.12 -6.60
N GLY A 885 31.70 14.61 -5.55
CA GLY A 885 31.37 15.38 -4.35
C GLY A 885 29.95 15.96 -4.36
N ALA A 886 29.29 16.01 -5.52
CA ALA A 886 27.91 16.47 -5.69
C ALA A 886 27.12 15.56 -6.64
N ASP A 887 27.61 15.41 -7.87
CA ASP A 887 27.00 14.56 -8.88
C ASP A 887 27.39 13.10 -8.66
N TYR A 888 26.41 12.23 -8.83
CA TYR A 888 26.52 10.80 -8.62
C TYR A 888 25.91 10.07 -9.82
N GLU A 889 26.76 9.48 -10.66
CA GLU A 889 26.40 9.16 -12.04
C GLU A 889 26.88 7.78 -12.47
N LEU A 890 26.12 7.18 -13.38
CA LEU A 890 26.39 5.89 -14.00
C LEU A 890 26.17 6.01 -15.51
N TYR A 891 27.18 5.64 -16.27
CA TYR A 891 27.19 5.64 -17.72
C TYR A 891 27.35 4.23 -18.27
N LEU A 892 26.62 3.95 -19.35
CA LEU A 892 26.77 2.73 -20.14
C LEU A 892 27.04 3.11 -21.60
N ASN A 893 28.16 2.63 -22.13
CA ASN A 893 28.60 2.88 -23.50
C ASN A 893 28.71 4.38 -23.85
N GLY A 894 29.24 5.16 -22.91
CA GLY A 894 29.45 6.61 -23.08
C GLY A 894 28.20 7.47 -22.85
N GLU A 895 27.01 6.88 -22.73
CA GLU A 895 25.76 7.60 -22.47
C GLU A 895 25.42 7.60 -20.98
N LEU A 896 24.92 8.73 -20.46
CA LEU A 896 24.45 8.83 -19.08
C LEU A 896 23.17 8.00 -18.92
N ASP A 897 23.23 6.94 -18.10
CA ASP A 897 22.15 5.98 -17.93
C ASP A 897 21.32 6.28 -16.67
N ALA A 898 21.99 6.57 -15.55
CA ALA A 898 21.35 6.93 -14.29
C ALA A 898 22.16 8.00 -13.55
N PHE A 899 21.46 8.89 -12.84
CA PHE A 899 22.11 9.95 -12.06
C PHE A 899 21.27 10.39 -10.86
N THR A 900 21.95 10.94 -9.85
CA THR A 900 21.36 11.56 -8.68
C THR A 900 22.42 12.45 -8.01
N SER A 901 22.12 12.98 -6.82
CA SER A 901 23.09 13.72 -6.01
C SER A 901 23.56 12.92 -4.80
N LEU A 902 24.81 13.14 -4.41
CA LEU A 902 25.41 12.64 -3.17
C LEU A 902 26.42 13.69 -2.67
N SER A 903 26.60 13.84 -1.37
CA SER A 903 27.56 14.79 -0.80
C SER A 903 28.54 14.07 0.14
N GLY A 904 29.59 14.78 0.56
CA GLY A 904 30.54 14.29 1.56
C GLY A 904 31.82 13.69 0.97
N SER A 905 32.74 13.34 1.86
CA SER A 905 34.04 12.76 1.50
C SER A 905 33.95 11.24 1.50
N ILE A 906 34.46 10.58 0.46
CA ILE A 906 34.49 9.11 0.37
C ILE A 906 35.29 8.54 1.55
N ASN A 907 34.76 7.52 2.22
CA ASN A 907 35.43 6.90 3.36
C ASN A 907 36.70 6.16 2.95
N GLN A 908 37.69 6.12 3.84
CA GLN A 908 38.90 5.31 3.66
C GLN A 908 38.69 3.88 4.13
N THR A 909 39.54 2.96 3.66
CA THR A 909 39.50 1.54 4.07
C THR A 909 40.89 0.96 4.23
N THR A 910 40.99 -0.11 5.02
CA THR A 910 42.19 -0.95 5.14
C THR A 910 42.14 -2.18 4.23
N TYR A 911 41.00 -2.46 3.60
CA TYR A 911 40.84 -3.61 2.71
C TYR A 911 41.47 -3.35 1.33
N ASP A 912 42.06 -4.40 0.76
CA ASP A 912 42.54 -4.39 -0.63
C ASP A 912 41.37 -4.18 -1.61
N LEU A 913 41.66 -3.52 -2.74
CA LEU A 913 40.72 -3.42 -3.85
C LEU A 913 40.64 -4.80 -4.52
N THR A 914 39.44 -5.29 -4.77
CA THR A 914 39.19 -6.59 -5.41
C THR A 914 38.46 -6.42 -6.74
N ILE A 915 38.91 -7.16 -7.73
CA ILE A 915 38.29 -7.28 -9.05
C ILE A 915 37.79 -8.73 -9.17
N GLY A 916 36.49 -8.89 -9.36
CA GLY A 916 35.80 -10.18 -9.42
C GLY A 916 35.26 -10.71 -8.07
N GLN A 917 35.42 -9.95 -6.98
CA GLN A 917 35.05 -10.36 -5.62
C GLN A 917 34.68 -9.16 -4.73
N VAL A 918 33.88 -9.38 -3.68
CA VAL A 918 33.37 -8.33 -2.77
C VAL A 918 34.42 -7.77 -1.80
N LEU A 919 35.19 -8.65 -1.16
CA LEU A 919 36.24 -8.34 -0.18
C LEU A 919 37.30 -9.43 -0.29
N PRO A 920 38.56 -9.17 0.11
CA PRO A 920 39.62 -10.17 0.05
C PRO A 920 39.22 -11.49 0.73
N ASN A 921 39.32 -12.60 0.00
CA ASN A 921 38.98 -13.96 0.43
C ASN A 921 37.48 -14.22 0.73
N ASN A 922 36.56 -13.32 0.38
CA ASN A 922 35.12 -13.54 0.55
C ASN A 922 34.47 -14.02 -0.75
N LYS A 923 34.16 -15.32 -0.83
CA LYS A 923 33.70 -16.01 -2.04
C LYS A 923 32.20 -15.88 -2.35
N ASN A 924 31.41 -15.32 -1.44
CA ASN A 924 29.94 -15.44 -1.51
C ASN A 924 29.31 -14.64 -2.66
N TYR A 925 30.00 -13.63 -3.19
CA TYR A 925 29.46 -12.67 -4.15
C TYR A 925 30.36 -12.49 -5.39
N ASN A 926 31.09 -13.55 -5.76
CA ASN A 926 32.03 -13.52 -6.88
C ASN A 926 31.33 -13.28 -8.22
N PHE A 927 31.95 -12.46 -9.05
CA PHE A 927 31.47 -12.16 -10.39
C PHE A 927 31.86 -13.26 -11.38
N LYS A 928 30.95 -13.57 -12.30
CA LYS A 928 31.20 -14.48 -13.42
C LYS A 928 31.09 -13.74 -14.75
N GLY A 929 32.22 -13.55 -15.41
CA GLY A 929 32.28 -12.79 -16.65
C GLY A 929 33.70 -12.36 -17.01
N LEU A 930 33.80 -11.42 -17.95
CA LEU A 930 35.04 -10.80 -18.38
C LEU A 930 35.10 -9.34 -17.90
N LEU A 931 36.27 -8.91 -17.45
CA LEU A 931 36.58 -7.50 -17.17
C LEU A 931 37.86 -7.10 -17.90
N ASP A 932 37.89 -5.85 -18.34
CA ASP A 932 38.97 -5.32 -19.17
C ASP A 932 39.10 -3.79 -19.05
N GLU A 933 40.26 -3.25 -19.37
CA GLU A 933 40.56 -1.81 -19.52
C GLU A 933 40.21 -0.98 -18.29
N ILE A 934 40.48 -1.51 -17.10
CA ILE A 934 40.08 -0.90 -15.82
C ILE A 934 40.93 0.33 -15.54
N ARG A 935 40.28 1.49 -15.44
CA ARG A 935 40.87 2.78 -15.04
C ARG A 935 40.19 3.31 -13.80
N LEU A 936 41.00 3.85 -12.88
CA LEU A 936 40.54 4.49 -11.65
C LEU A 936 41.12 5.90 -11.58
N TYR A 937 40.27 6.90 -11.40
CA TYR A 937 40.65 8.30 -11.21
C TYR A 937 40.19 8.78 -9.84
N ASP A 938 40.93 9.72 -9.23
CA ASP A 938 40.61 10.34 -7.93
C ASP A 938 39.69 11.57 -8.03
N TYR A 939 39.06 11.77 -9.19
CA TYR A 939 38.17 12.89 -9.49
C TYR A 939 37.03 12.45 -10.42
N GLY A 940 35.98 13.27 -10.51
CA GLY A 940 34.91 13.08 -11.49
C GLY A 940 35.34 13.52 -12.89
N LEU A 941 35.41 12.59 -13.84
CA LEU A 941 35.65 12.91 -15.25
C LEU A 941 34.55 13.80 -15.82
N SER A 942 34.92 14.77 -16.65
CA SER A 942 33.94 15.53 -17.43
C SER A 942 33.29 14.65 -18.50
N TYR A 943 32.06 14.99 -18.90
CA TYR A 943 31.35 14.23 -19.95
C TYR A 943 32.14 14.11 -21.27
N PRO A 944 32.82 15.17 -21.78
CA PRO A 944 33.69 15.03 -22.94
C PRO A 944 34.83 14.02 -22.75
N GLN A 945 35.44 13.94 -21.55
CA GLN A 945 36.48 12.96 -21.26
C GLN A 945 35.92 11.52 -21.24
N ILE A 946 34.72 11.32 -20.71
CA ILE A 946 34.04 10.01 -20.72
C ILE A 946 33.81 9.56 -22.16
N LEU A 947 33.31 10.46 -23.02
CA LEU A 947 33.12 10.18 -24.44
C LEU A 947 34.43 9.94 -25.17
N GLU A 948 35.48 10.72 -24.90
CA GLU A 948 36.80 10.52 -25.49
C GLU A 948 37.37 9.15 -25.12
N LEU A 949 37.30 8.78 -23.83
CA LEU A 949 37.73 7.46 -23.35
C LEU A 949 36.96 6.35 -24.05
N TYR A 950 35.63 6.39 -24.04
CA TYR A 950 34.79 5.39 -24.71
C TYR A 950 35.14 5.26 -26.20
N ASN A 951 35.27 6.38 -26.92
CA ASN A 951 35.60 6.38 -28.35
C ASN A 951 37.03 5.90 -28.63
N SER A 952 37.98 6.16 -27.73
CA SER A 952 39.38 5.72 -27.88
C SER A 952 39.55 4.21 -27.67
N VAL A 953 38.64 3.59 -26.93
CA VAL A 953 38.63 2.15 -26.58
C VAL A 953 37.40 1.41 -27.10
N SER A 954 36.78 1.94 -28.17
CA SER A 954 35.76 1.28 -28.98
C SER A 954 36.26 1.19 -30.43
N PRO A 955 35.99 0.12 -31.19
CA PRO A 955 36.18 0.13 -32.63
C PRO A 955 35.34 1.26 -33.20
N VAL A 956 35.83 1.87 -34.29
CA VAL A 956 34.97 2.62 -35.19
C VAL A 956 34.00 1.62 -35.82
N GLU A 957 32.94 1.25 -35.09
CA GLU A 957 31.69 0.92 -35.76
C GLU A 957 31.32 2.16 -36.55
N GLU A 958 30.97 1.99 -37.83
CA GLU A 958 30.37 3.05 -38.65
C GLU A 958 29.37 3.77 -37.75
N LYS A 959 29.59 5.08 -37.52
CA LYS A 959 28.53 5.97 -37.07
C LYS A 959 27.27 5.50 -37.76
N ASN A 960 26.33 4.91 -37.01
CA ASN A 960 24.95 4.98 -37.40
C ASN A 960 24.65 6.46 -37.33
N ASP A 961 25.00 7.16 -38.41
CA ASP A 961 24.58 8.52 -38.63
C ASP A 961 23.07 8.48 -38.45
N LEU A 962 22.60 9.08 -37.37
CA LEU A 962 21.21 9.51 -37.19
C LEU A 962 20.82 10.55 -38.26
N THR A 963 21.63 10.71 -39.31
CA THR A 963 21.19 11.36 -40.55
C THR A 963 20.16 10.45 -41.20
N ILE A 964 18.92 10.94 -41.22
CA ILE A 964 17.85 10.39 -42.03
C ILE A 964 18.40 10.16 -43.46
N PRO A 965 18.33 8.94 -44.01
CA PRO A 965 18.77 8.66 -45.37
C PRO A 965 18.12 9.64 -46.35
N LYS A 966 18.90 10.20 -47.28
CA LYS A 966 18.38 11.17 -48.27
C LYS A 966 17.58 10.50 -49.40
N GLU A 967 17.73 9.20 -49.56
CA GLU A 967 17.03 8.39 -50.57
C GLU A 967 16.71 6.98 -50.05
N ASN A 968 15.61 6.41 -50.53
CA ASN A 968 15.28 5.00 -50.26
C ASN A 968 16.21 4.14 -51.12
N TYR A 969 16.79 3.08 -50.56
CA TYR A 969 17.72 2.23 -51.30
C TYR A 969 17.74 0.80 -50.79
N LEU A 970 17.71 -0.19 -51.70
CA LEU A 970 17.91 -1.60 -51.37
C LEU A 970 19.33 -2.03 -51.81
N TYR A 971 20.18 -2.35 -50.83
CA TYR A 971 21.55 -2.78 -51.10
C TYR A 971 21.59 -4.22 -51.60
N GLN A 972 22.65 -4.54 -52.35
CA GLN A 972 22.94 -5.92 -52.71
C GLN A 972 23.26 -6.73 -51.45
N ASN A 973 22.60 -7.88 -51.29
CA ASN A 973 22.85 -8.78 -50.18
C ASN A 973 24.32 -9.27 -50.18
N TYR A 974 24.88 -9.47 -48.99
CA TYR A 974 26.26 -9.93 -48.84
C TYR A 974 26.39 -10.99 -47.72
N PRO A 975 27.08 -12.12 -47.97
CA PRO A 975 27.68 -12.53 -49.26
C PRO A 975 26.63 -12.81 -50.36
N ASN A 976 27.02 -12.68 -51.63
CA ASN A 976 26.24 -13.10 -52.80
C ASN A 976 27.19 -13.53 -53.94
N PRO A 977 27.23 -14.82 -54.34
CA PRO A 977 26.43 -15.92 -53.82
C PRO A 977 26.70 -16.25 -52.34
N PHE A 978 25.76 -16.94 -51.68
CA PHE A 978 25.89 -17.34 -50.28
C PHE A 978 25.50 -18.81 -50.01
N ASN A 979 26.03 -19.35 -48.90
CA ASN A 979 25.70 -20.66 -48.34
C ASN A 979 26.04 -20.70 -46.83
N PRO A 980 25.11 -20.90 -45.89
CA PRO A 980 23.65 -20.79 -46.01
C PRO A 980 23.13 -19.41 -45.58
N THR A 981 24.00 -18.44 -45.26
CA THR A 981 23.57 -17.16 -44.67
C THR A 981 24.01 -15.94 -45.47
N THR A 982 23.13 -14.95 -45.58
CA THR A 982 23.40 -13.62 -46.17
C THR A 982 22.78 -12.51 -45.33
N ASN A 983 23.13 -11.26 -45.63
CA ASN A 983 22.53 -10.08 -45.02
C ASN A 983 21.86 -9.21 -46.09
N PHE A 984 20.61 -8.83 -45.87
CA PHE A 984 19.88 -7.84 -46.66
C PHE A 984 19.93 -6.49 -45.97
N LYS A 985 20.49 -5.48 -46.63
CA LYS A 985 20.51 -4.11 -46.13
C LYS A 985 19.58 -3.23 -46.96
N TRP A 986 18.85 -2.34 -46.31
CA TRP A 986 18.07 -1.31 -46.99
C TRP A 986 17.99 -0.04 -46.15
N GLN A 987 17.57 1.06 -46.77
CA GLN A 987 17.32 2.31 -46.06
C GLN A 987 16.03 2.94 -46.58
N ILE A 988 15.29 3.61 -45.69
CA ILE A 988 14.09 4.38 -46.02
C ILE A 988 14.18 5.78 -45.42
N THR A 989 13.72 6.75 -46.18
CA THR A 989 13.75 8.20 -45.88
C THR A 989 12.57 8.66 -45.05
N LYS A 990 11.48 7.87 -45.03
CA LYS A 990 10.24 8.15 -44.32
C LYS A 990 9.73 6.88 -43.68
N SER A 991 9.10 7.04 -42.51
CA SER A 991 8.38 5.96 -41.86
C SER A 991 7.29 5.43 -42.79
N SER A 992 7.30 4.13 -43.05
CA SER A 992 6.37 3.47 -43.97
C SER A 992 6.18 2.00 -43.61
N HIS A 993 5.11 1.40 -44.11
CA HIS A 993 4.95 -0.06 -44.01
C HIS A 993 5.90 -0.75 -44.99
N VAL A 994 6.87 -1.52 -44.47
CA VAL A 994 7.92 -2.13 -45.27
C VAL A 994 7.64 -3.62 -45.47
N THR A 995 7.62 -4.06 -46.72
CA THR A 995 7.59 -5.48 -47.07
C THR A 995 8.86 -5.89 -47.82
N LEU A 996 9.60 -6.86 -47.30
CA LEU A 996 10.75 -7.49 -47.97
C LEU A 996 10.40 -8.93 -48.32
N THR A 997 10.24 -9.22 -49.61
CA THR A 997 9.73 -10.51 -50.09
C THR A 997 10.69 -11.16 -51.08
N VAL A 998 10.91 -12.47 -50.94
CA VAL A 998 11.76 -13.28 -51.83
C VAL A 998 10.88 -14.03 -52.85
N PHE A 999 11.35 -14.10 -54.10
CA PHE A 999 10.71 -14.75 -55.23
C PHE A 999 11.67 -15.71 -55.95
N ASP A 1000 11.13 -16.79 -56.52
CA ASP A 1000 11.86 -17.68 -57.43
C ASP A 1000 11.98 -17.08 -58.86
N VAL A 1001 12.64 -17.80 -59.77
CA VAL A 1001 12.81 -17.35 -61.17
C VAL A 1001 11.52 -17.27 -61.97
N LEU A 1002 10.45 -17.92 -61.51
CA LEU A 1002 9.13 -17.90 -62.14
C LEU A 1002 8.25 -16.76 -61.59
N GLY A 1003 8.74 -16.02 -60.57
CA GLY A 1003 8.03 -14.94 -59.92
C GLY A 1003 7.10 -15.39 -58.79
N ASN A 1004 7.17 -16.65 -58.36
CA ASN A 1004 6.39 -17.12 -57.22
C ASN A 1004 7.03 -16.62 -55.92
N LYS A 1005 6.21 -16.12 -54.99
CA LYS A 1005 6.65 -15.72 -53.66
C LYS A 1005 7.09 -16.95 -52.85
N VAL A 1006 8.35 -16.99 -52.44
CA VAL A 1006 8.90 -18.11 -51.65
C VAL A 1006 9.07 -17.78 -50.17
N ALA A 1007 9.28 -16.51 -49.80
CA ALA A 1007 9.34 -16.08 -48.39
C ALA A 1007 8.98 -14.60 -48.24
N THR A 1008 8.39 -14.23 -47.11
CA THR A 1008 8.26 -12.82 -46.68
C THR A 1008 9.16 -12.65 -45.47
N LEU A 1009 10.21 -11.84 -45.59
CA LEU A 1009 11.24 -11.66 -44.57
C LEU A 1009 10.94 -10.50 -43.62
N VAL A 1010 10.22 -9.48 -44.11
CA VAL A 1010 9.75 -8.32 -43.34
C VAL A 1010 8.36 -7.95 -43.84
N ASN A 1011 7.44 -7.65 -42.93
CA ASN A 1011 6.09 -7.11 -43.24
C ASN A 1011 5.56 -6.31 -42.04
N GLU A 1012 6.15 -5.15 -41.77
CA GLU A 1012 5.85 -4.35 -40.59
C GLU A 1012 6.14 -2.86 -40.84
N TYR A 1013 5.61 -1.99 -39.97
CA TYR A 1013 5.88 -0.56 -40.03
C TYR A 1013 7.32 -0.28 -39.53
N LYS A 1014 8.09 0.48 -40.31
CA LYS A 1014 9.48 0.86 -39.95
C LYS A 1014 9.66 2.38 -40.02
N PRO A 1015 10.37 3.00 -39.05
CA PRO A 1015 10.70 4.42 -39.11
C PRO A 1015 11.70 4.76 -40.24
N ALA A 1016 11.96 6.04 -40.49
CA ALA A 1016 13.07 6.41 -41.38
C ALA A 1016 14.42 5.94 -40.81
N GLY A 1017 15.25 5.28 -41.60
CA GLY A 1017 16.52 4.74 -41.12
C GLY A 1017 17.16 3.72 -42.05
N LYS A 1018 18.34 3.23 -41.66
CA LYS A 1018 19.05 2.13 -42.30
C LYS A 1018 18.78 0.83 -41.54
N TYR A 1019 18.61 -0.26 -42.25
CA TYR A 1019 18.21 -1.57 -41.74
C TYR A 1019 19.11 -2.66 -42.29
N ASN A 1020 19.35 -3.69 -41.48
CA ASN A 1020 20.12 -4.87 -41.85
C ASN A 1020 19.44 -6.13 -41.30
N LEU A 1021 19.09 -7.06 -42.18
CA LEU A 1021 18.47 -8.34 -41.83
C LEU A 1021 19.38 -9.49 -42.23
N LYS A 1022 19.79 -10.29 -41.24
CA LYS A 1022 20.47 -11.56 -41.48
C LYS A 1022 19.45 -12.64 -41.82
N TRP A 1023 19.63 -13.34 -42.94
CA TRP A 1023 18.76 -14.44 -43.37
C TRP A 1023 19.57 -15.71 -43.61
N SER A 1024 19.16 -16.80 -42.96
CA SER A 1024 19.71 -18.15 -43.15
C SER A 1024 18.67 -19.03 -43.83
N ILE A 1025 19.09 -19.77 -44.86
CA ILE A 1025 18.22 -20.71 -45.59
C ILE A 1025 18.34 -22.12 -45.02
N ASP A 1026 17.24 -22.88 -45.07
CA ASP A 1026 17.17 -24.30 -44.70
C ASP A 1026 17.21 -25.20 -45.95
N ASN A 1027 16.96 -26.51 -45.77
CA ASN A 1027 17.02 -27.49 -46.87
C ASN A 1027 15.93 -27.32 -47.95
N ASN A 1028 14.95 -26.44 -47.75
CA ASN A 1028 13.82 -26.26 -48.66
C ASN A 1028 14.12 -25.32 -49.84
N TYR A 1029 15.28 -24.68 -49.86
CA TYR A 1029 15.73 -23.81 -50.96
C TYR A 1029 16.76 -24.53 -51.84
N THR A 1030 16.58 -24.48 -53.16
CA THR A 1030 17.49 -25.11 -54.14
C THR A 1030 18.59 -24.14 -54.56
N SER A 1031 19.75 -24.65 -54.99
CA SER A 1031 20.79 -23.81 -55.60
C SER A 1031 20.22 -23.16 -56.87
N GLY A 1032 20.32 -21.84 -56.97
CA GLY A 1032 19.69 -21.11 -58.07
C GLY A 1032 19.58 -19.62 -57.85
N ILE A 1033 19.11 -18.93 -58.88
CA ILE A 1033 18.88 -17.49 -58.86
C ILE A 1033 17.53 -17.22 -58.19
N TYR A 1034 17.51 -16.26 -57.28
CA TYR A 1034 16.32 -15.75 -56.61
C TYR A 1034 16.30 -14.23 -56.69
N PHE A 1035 15.13 -13.66 -56.41
CA PHE A 1035 14.94 -12.21 -56.35
C PHE A 1035 14.39 -11.82 -54.99
N TYR A 1036 14.76 -10.66 -54.47
CA TYR A 1036 14.12 -10.05 -53.31
C TYR A 1036 13.68 -8.65 -53.67
N LYS A 1037 12.47 -8.31 -53.21
CA LYS A 1037 11.82 -7.04 -53.47
C LYS A 1037 11.50 -6.35 -52.15
N LEU A 1038 12.01 -5.14 -52.00
CA LEU A 1038 11.60 -4.21 -50.95
C LEU A 1038 10.43 -3.39 -51.51
N THR A 1039 9.33 -3.31 -50.77
CA THR A 1039 8.17 -2.46 -51.09
C THR A 1039 7.85 -1.61 -49.87
N THR A 1040 7.56 -0.34 -50.13
CA THR A 1040 7.03 0.65 -49.18
C THR A 1040 5.90 1.41 -49.89
N ASP A 1041 5.25 2.33 -49.19
CA ASP A 1041 4.15 3.14 -49.75
C ASP A 1041 4.54 3.93 -51.02
N THR A 1042 5.82 4.30 -51.16
CA THR A 1042 6.30 5.17 -52.24
C THR A 1042 7.53 4.64 -52.99
N TYR A 1043 8.10 3.51 -52.58
CA TYR A 1043 9.33 2.95 -53.15
C TYR A 1043 9.26 1.43 -53.28
N SER A 1044 9.70 0.94 -54.43
CA SER A 1044 9.77 -0.49 -54.73
C SER A 1044 11.02 -0.80 -55.53
N GLU A 1045 11.91 -1.63 -55.01
CA GLU A 1045 13.13 -2.06 -55.70
C GLU A 1045 13.34 -3.57 -55.57
N THR A 1046 13.78 -4.21 -56.65
CA THR A 1046 14.08 -5.64 -56.71
C THR A 1046 15.56 -5.86 -57.02
N LYS A 1047 16.21 -6.77 -56.29
CA LYS A 1047 17.58 -7.22 -56.54
C LYS A 1047 17.60 -8.74 -56.70
N LYS A 1048 18.60 -9.24 -57.44
CA LYS A 1048 18.82 -10.68 -57.64
C LYS A 1048 19.91 -11.20 -56.72
N PHE A 1049 19.84 -12.46 -56.33
CA PHE A 1049 20.89 -13.16 -55.59
C PHE A 1049 20.98 -14.61 -56.00
N LEU A 1050 22.10 -15.25 -55.68
CA LEU A 1050 22.39 -16.63 -56.01
C LEU A 1050 22.61 -17.43 -54.72
N ILE A 1051 21.77 -18.45 -54.54
CA ILE A 1051 21.98 -19.46 -53.50
C ILE A 1051 22.95 -20.51 -54.06
N LEU A 1052 24.04 -20.76 -53.33
CA LEU A 1052 24.91 -21.91 -53.56
C LEU A 1052 24.67 -22.92 -52.45
N LYS A 1053 24.62 -24.20 -52.80
CA LYS A 1053 24.57 -25.29 -51.83
C LYS A 1053 25.81 -26.15 -51.99
#